data_AF-A0A9D1KDA1-F1
#
_entry.id   AF-A0A9D1KDA1-F1
#
_cell.length_a   1.000
_cell.length_b   1.000
_cell.length_c   1.000
_cell.angle_alpha   90.00
_cell.angle_beta   90.00
_cell.angle_gamma   90.00
#
_symmetry.space_group_name_H-M   'P 1'
#
loop_
_entity.id
_entity.type
_entity.pdbx_description
1 polymer ?
#
loop_
_entity_poly.entity_id
_entity_poly.type
_entity_poly.pdbx_seq_one_letter_code
_entity_poly.pdbx_strand_id
1 'polypeptide(L)'
;MTNTEIETSYRGILSLLEEKRLKEAFCKTAELAVLLPDEWQITDKLSELESSYRYMIQYMLDGLNDPNRQTFYNSLLLSAYTLADKTVECLLEKESTALYYQKKRYYKTRPEETIQTALDEVDKATGDLSLNSLLNDIDNNPDVQTTLRQKTEQAENELFVRIWSNYPASEWDYSALEEGLSPARFPNETVVLIIAALTLNILHRYDEKKLDMLLTVYSASEEEEIRQRALCSALILFFIYRKRVNLSPALTAHIEALKEEDRFSRDVRNIFLQLIKSRETERISRKFTEELLPEMMKLSPSLYNKINPTDIDPESGSPDPNPEWQELLEQSGIADKIKELNDLQMEGSDVFLSTFSGLKSFPFFQELGNWFRLFTSEHSAIQDIFPDGENGKNNFLQLIGYSRFLCNSDKYSFCLSLKQVPASQRQMMTMQFNAEGADMAQIEKERRETSADETKTGISNQYIQDLYRFFKLHNRRNEFHDLFAHPIDLMQVDSLQSILDSDETLRIIGELYFKKAYYDDALILFRRLSDRYTTDNGLYQKIGYCLQAAGQYDKALEAYLQAEIIQPDNTWTVRRIAACYRSLKNSQKALEYYLRAESLQPDNLSIELLIGHCYVEEKNYEEALKYYFKVDYLKPESGKAWRPIAWCSFLTGKHEQALRYYEKILSNVPSALDYMNAGHVELALKRTRRALELYRQSISLDNNDTQSFVNNFKQDIPELVRAGVAENDIPILLDQLLYQIS
;
A
#
# COMPACT_ATOMS: atom_id res chain seq x y z
N MET A 1 5.03 -35.85 -12.75
CA MET A 1 4.96 -34.98 -11.56
C MET A 1 4.08 -33.80 -11.96
N THR A 2 3.11 -33.39 -11.14
CA THR A 2 2.24 -32.24 -11.49
C THR A 2 3.00 -30.92 -11.34
N ASN A 3 2.56 -29.84 -12.00
CA ASN A 3 3.18 -28.51 -11.84
C ASN A 3 3.25 -28.07 -10.37
N THR A 4 2.21 -28.36 -9.59
CA THR A 4 2.15 -28.03 -8.17
C THR A 4 3.17 -28.82 -7.36
N GLU A 5 3.39 -30.10 -7.67
CA GLU A 5 4.43 -30.90 -7.04
C GLU A 5 5.82 -30.37 -7.36
N ILE A 6 6.09 -30.03 -8.63
CA ILE A 6 7.39 -29.45 -9.06
C ILE A 6 7.67 -28.15 -8.30
N GLU A 7 6.72 -27.22 -8.27
CA GLU A 7 6.85 -25.94 -7.56
C GLU A 7 6.97 -26.09 -6.04
N THR A 8 6.35 -27.12 -5.47
CA THR A 8 6.47 -27.44 -4.03
C THR A 8 7.87 -27.98 -3.71
N SER A 9 8.37 -28.89 -4.54
CA SER A 9 9.76 -29.40 -4.42
C SER A 9 10.78 -28.29 -4.61
N TYR A 10 10.55 -27.39 -5.58
CA TYR A 10 11.41 -26.24 -5.82
C TYR A 10 11.49 -25.31 -4.60
N ARG A 11 10.34 -24.93 -4.01
CA ARG A 11 10.30 -24.15 -2.77
C ARG A 11 11.04 -24.84 -1.61
N GLY A 12 10.93 -26.17 -1.52
CA GLY A 12 11.70 -26.97 -0.57
C GLY A 12 13.21 -26.89 -0.79
N ILE A 13 13.67 -26.93 -2.05
CA ILE A 13 15.09 -26.75 -2.40
C ILE A 13 15.57 -25.35 -2.03
N LEU A 14 14.80 -24.31 -2.38
CA LEU A 14 15.15 -22.92 -2.05
C LEU A 14 15.28 -22.72 -0.54
N SER A 15 14.33 -23.22 0.26
CA SER A 15 14.39 -23.15 1.72
C SER A 15 15.64 -23.83 2.28
N LEU A 16 16.04 -25.00 1.77
CA LEU A 16 17.28 -25.66 2.18
C LEU A 16 18.53 -24.84 1.83
N LEU A 17 18.55 -24.22 0.65
CA LEU A 17 19.66 -23.36 0.23
C LEU A 17 19.74 -22.09 1.09
N GLU A 18 18.59 -21.50 1.45
CA GLU A 18 18.52 -20.37 2.38
C GLU A 18 19.04 -20.72 3.78
N GLU A 19 18.72 -21.93 4.26
CA GLU A 19 19.25 -22.50 5.50
C GLU A 19 20.71 -22.98 5.38
N LYS A 20 21.36 -22.81 4.22
CA LYS A 20 22.73 -23.25 3.93
C LYS A 20 22.93 -24.78 4.05
N ARG A 21 21.91 -25.59 3.78
CA ARG A 21 21.91 -27.07 3.82
C ARG A 21 22.17 -27.69 2.44
N LEU A 22 23.37 -27.46 1.90
CA LEU A 22 23.74 -27.81 0.51
C LEU A 22 23.55 -29.30 0.17
N LYS A 23 23.95 -30.23 1.04
CA LYS A 23 23.86 -31.66 0.72
C LYS A 23 22.42 -32.11 0.50
N GLU A 24 21.50 -31.64 1.33
CA GLU A 24 20.08 -31.97 1.21
C GLU A 24 19.46 -31.31 -0.03
N ALA A 25 19.85 -30.07 -0.32
CA ALA A 25 19.46 -29.39 -1.54
C ALA A 25 19.93 -30.16 -2.79
N PHE A 26 21.18 -30.62 -2.82
CA PHE A 26 21.68 -31.46 -3.92
C PHE A 26 20.89 -32.76 -4.09
N CYS A 27 20.52 -33.43 -2.99
CA CYS A 27 19.73 -34.65 -3.06
C CYS A 27 18.33 -34.37 -3.65
N LYS A 28 17.66 -33.31 -3.21
CA LYS A 28 16.35 -32.92 -3.77
C LYS A 28 16.44 -32.47 -5.23
N THR A 29 17.49 -31.75 -5.61
CA THR A 29 17.73 -31.39 -7.01
C THR A 29 17.98 -32.65 -7.85
N ALA A 30 18.70 -33.65 -7.32
CA ALA A 30 18.90 -34.94 -7.99
C ALA A 30 17.59 -35.67 -8.24
N GLU A 31 16.68 -35.70 -7.24
CA GLU A 31 15.35 -36.31 -7.37
C GLU A 31 14.57 -35.73 -8.57
N LEU A 32 14.66 -34.42 -8.79
CA LEU A 32 14.05 -33.74 -9.93
C LEU A 32 14.82 -34.00 -11.24
N ALA A 33 16.15 -33.97 -11.20
CA ALA A 33 16.99 -34.17 -12.38
C ALA A 33 16.83 -35.56 -13.01
N VAL A 34 16.54 -36.60 -12.22
CA VAL A 34 16.25 -37.96 -12.72
C VAL A 34 15.06 -37.99 -13.69
N LEU A 35 14.11 -37.07 -13.55
CA LEU A 35 12.96 -36.94 -14.46
C LEU A 35 13.32 -36.30 -15.81
N LEU A 36 14.57 -35.84 -15.98
CA LEU A 36 15.10 -35.22 -17.20
C LEU A 36 16.28 -36.02 -17.78
N PRO A 37 16.05 -37.25 -18.29
CA PRO A 37 17.14 -38.09 -18.80
C PRO A 37 17.86 -37.47 -20.02
N ASP A 38 17.17 -36.65 -20.81
CA ASP A 38 17.75 -35.99 -21.99
C ASP A 38 18.66 -34.80 -21.62
N GLU A 39 18.50 -34.23 -20.43
CA GLU A 39 19.24 -33.03 -19.96
C GLU A 39 20.43 -33.44 -19.08
N TRP A 40 21.30 -34.30 -19.62
CA TRP A 40 22.43 -34.89 -18.87
C TRP A 40 23.39 -33.85 -18.27
N GLN A 41 23.46 -32.64 -18.86
CA GLN A 41 24.30 -31.53 -18.38
C GLN A 41 23.90 -31.08 -16.96
N ILE A 42 22.62 -31.23 -16.58
CA ILE A 42 22.14 -30.91 -15.23
C ILE A 42 22.74 -31.91 -14.22
N THR A 43 22.70 -33.20 -14.56
CA THR A 43 23.21 -34.27 -13.68
C THR A 43 24.73 -34.22 -13.56
N ASP A 44 25.42 -33.89 -14.66
CA ASP A 44 26.87 -33.68 -14.66
C ASP A 44 27.26 -32.49 -13.78
N LYS A 45 26.58 -31.35 -13.95
CA LYS A 45 26.85 -30.15 -13.12
C LYS A 45 26.53 -30.39 -11.64
N LEU A 46 25.48 -31.15 -11.33
CA LEU A 46 25.15 -31.53 -9.96
C LEU A 46 26.27 -32.36 -9.32
N SER A 47 26.81 -33.31 -10.08
CA SER A 47 27.91 -34.17 -9.64
C SER A 47 29.21 -33.38 -9.43
N GLU A 48 29.49 -32.40 -10.30
CA GLU A 48 30.61 -31.47 -10.16
C GLU A 48 30.49 -30.62 -8.88
N LEU A 49 29.31 -30.03 -8.63
CA LEU A 49 29.06 -29.22 -7.43
C LEU A 49 29.14 -30.06 -6.15
N GLU A 50 28.57 -31.26 -6.15
CA GLU A 50 28.64 -32.16 -5.01
C GLU A 50 30.10 -32.58 -4.72
N SER A 51 30.88 -32.90 -5.75
CA SER A 51 32.28 -33.25 -5.61
C SER A 51 33.09 -32.09 -5.05
N SER A 52 32.88 -30.88 -5.60
CA SER A 52 33.53 -29.65 -5.14
C SER A 52 33.22 -29.35 -3.66
N TYR A 53 31.97 -29.52 -3.25
CA TYR A 53 31.56 -29.34 -1.86
C TYR A 53 32.18 -30.40 -0.92
N ARG A 54 32.23 -31.67 -1.35
CA ARG A 54 32.91 -32.74 -0.60
C ARG A 54 34.40 -32.46 -0.42
N TYR A 55 35.08 -32.02 -1.47
CA TYR A 55 36.50 -31.63 -1.37
C TYR A 55 36.70 -30.49 -0.38
N MET A 56 35.87 -29.44 -0.44
CA MET A 56 35.93 -28.32 0.51
C MET A 56 35.76 -28.78 1.97
N ILE A 57 34.82 -29.71 2.24
CA ILE A 57 34.66 -30.31 3.57
C ILE A 57 35.92 -31.09 3.98
N GLN A 58 36.47 -31.91 3.07
CA GLN A 58 37.67 -32.69 3.35
C GLN A 58 38.86 -31.79 3.69
N TYR A 59 39.13 -30.76 2.89
CA TYR A 59 40.17 -29.75 3.17
C TYR A 59 40.00 -29.08 4.54
N MET A 60 38.75 -28.83 4.94
CA MET A 60 38.44 -28.28 6.27
C MET A 60 38.69 -29.29 7.40
N LEU A 61 38.34 -30.56 7.21
CA LEU A 61 38.60 -31.64 8.17
C LEU A 61 40.10 -31.94 8.33
N ASP A 62 40.87 -31.79 7.25
CA ASP A 62 42.33 -31.96 7.24
C ASP A 62 43.07 -30.78 7.91
N GLY A 63 42.34 -29.78 8.43
CA GLY A 63 42.89 -28.66 9.20
C GLY A 63 43.52 -27.55 8.36
N LEU A 64 43.34 -27.55 7.04
CA LEU A 64 43.88 -26.54 6.14
C LEU A 64 43.03 -25.27 6.17
N ASN A 65 43.65 -24.14 6.52
CA ASN A 65 42.99 -22.83 6.55
C ASN A 65 43.11 -22.13 5.19
N ASP A 66 42.02 -22.09 4.43
CA ASP A 66 41.93 -21.37 3.17
C ASP A 66 41.22 -20.02 3.40
N PRO A 67 41.89 -18.87 3.20
CA PRO A 67 41.28 -17.55 3.37
C PRO A 67 40.10 -17.29 2.42
N ASN A 68 40.03 -17.98 1.29
CA ASN A 68 38.97 -17.82 0.29
C ASN A 68 37.81 -18.81 0.44
N ARG A 69 37.82 -19.64 1.50
CA ARG A 69 36.81 -20.68 1.72
C ARG A 69 35.39 -20.14 1.67
N GLN A 70 35.14 -18.98 2.29
CA GLN A 70 33.79 -18.40 2.33
C GLN A 70 33.33 -17.94 0.94
N THR A 71 34.21 -17.33 0.16
CA THR A 71 33.92 -16.89 -1.21
C THR A 71 33.61 -18.10 -2.10
N PHE A 72 34.40 -19.17 -1.97
CA PHE A 72 34.15 -20.43 -2.67
C PHE A 72 32.83 -21.09 -2.23
N TYR A 73 32.51 -21.07 -0.93
CA TYR A 73 31.22 -21.57 -0.45
C TYR A 73 30.04 -20.79 -1.02
N ASN A 74 30.14 -19.46 -1.07
CA ASN A 74 29.10 -18.61 -1.63
C ASN A 74 28.92 -18.87 -3.13
N SER A 75 30.01 -19.11 -3.88
CA SER A 75 29.91 -19.46 -5.31
C SER A 75 29.29 -20.84 -5.54
N LEU A 76 29.58 -21.82 -4.67
CA LEU A 76 28.88 -23.12 -4.68
C LEU A 76 27.39 -22.95 -4.39
N LEU A 77 27.03 -22.12 -3.41
CA LEU A 77 25.64 -21.86 -3.06
C LEU A 77 24.88 -21.19 -4.20
N LEU A 78 25.47 -20.17 -4.82
CA LEU A 78 24.90 -19.50 -5.99
C LEU A 78 24.76 -20.47 -7.18
N SER A 79 25.76 -21.32 -7.41
CA SER A 79 25.70 -22.35 -8.46
C SER A 79 24.61 -23.39 -8.19
N ALA A 80 24.38 -23.75 -6.93
CA ALA A 80 23.32 -24.66 -6.53
C ALA A 80 21.92 -24.06 -6.77
N TYR A 81 21.75 -22.76 -6.46
CA TYR A 81 20.53 -22.02 -6.83
C TYR A 81 20.30 -22.05 -8.34
N THR A 82 21.29 -21.64 -9.13
CA THR A 82 21.19 -21.61 -10.60
C THR A 82 20.89 -22.98 -11.19
N LEU A 83 21.47 -24.05 -10.62
CA LEU A 83 21.19 -25.42 -11.07
C LEU A 83 19.77 -25.86 -10.72
N ALA A 84 19.27 -25.53 -9.52
CA ALA A 84 17.90 -25.81 -9.12
C ALA A 84 16.89 -25.09 -10.03
N ASP A 85 17.12 -23.81 -10.31
CA ASP A 85 16.30 -23.00 -11.22
C ASP A 85 16.24 -23.65 -12.61
N LYS A 86 17.40 -23.97 -13.20
CA LYS A 86 17.47 -24.64 -14.51
C LYS A 86 16.76 -25.99 -14.53
N THR A 87 16.91 -26.79 -13.47
CA THR A 87 16.27 -28.11 -13.36
C THR A 87 14.75 -27.99 -13.37
N VAL A 88 14.22 -27.11 -12.54
CA VAL A 88 12.77 -26.88 -12.43
C VAL A 88 12.21 -26.25 -13.69
N GLU A 89 12.95 -25.33 -14.29
CA GLU A 89 12.59 -24.69 -15.53
C GLU A 89 12.44 -25.71 -16.68
N CYS A 90 13.40 -26.61 -16.85
CA CYS A 90 13.33 -27.68 -17.87
C CYS A 90 12.15 -28.63 -17.64
N LEU A 91 11.78 -28.91 -16.39
CA LEU A 91 10.61 -29.72 -16.06
C LEU A 91 9.30 -29.00 -16.43
N LEU A 92 9.15 -27.76 -16.01
CA LEU A 92 7.94 -26.97 -16.28
C LEU A 92 7.79 -26.64 -17.76
N GLU A 93 8.88 -26.51 -18.50
CA GLU A 93 8.83 -26.38 -19.96
C GLU A 93 8.17 -27.58 -20.63
N LYS A 94 8.30 -28.80 -20.08
CA LYS A 94 7.65 -30.00 -20.62
C LYS A 94 6.17 -30.09 -20.20
N GLU A 95 5.87 -29.79 -18.93
CA GLU A 95 4.58 -30.12 -18.30
C GLU A 95 3.59 -28.94 -18.25
N SER A 96 4.07 -27.70 -18.19
CA SER A 96 3.23 -26.55 -17.85
C SER A 96 2.45 -25.97 -19.03
N THR A 97 1.18 -25.68 -18.79
CA THR A 97 0.28 -25.01 -19.73
C THR A 97 0.22 -23.49 -19.54
N ALA A 98 1.01 -22.91 -18.62
CA ALA A 98 1.03 -21.46 -18.41
C ALA A 98 1.53 -20.73 -19.67
N LEU A 99 1.08 -19.49 -19.87
CA LEU A 99 1.38 -18.68 -21.04
C LEU A 99 2.89 -18.53 -21.29
N TYR A 100 3.66 -18.35 -20.21
CA TYR A 100 5.12 -18.28 -20.25
C TYR A 100 5.72 -19.48 -20.99
N TYR A 101 5.38 -20.70 -20.56
CA TYR A 101 5.91 -21.94 -21.13
C TYR A 101 5.36 -22.24 -22.53
N GLN A 102 4.14 -21.78 -22.83
CA GLN A 102 3.61 -21.83 -24.21
C GLN A 102 4.46 -21.00 -25.17
N LYS A 103 4.77 -19.75 -24.80
CA LYS A 103 5.62 -18.85 -25.60
C LYS A 103 7.05 -19.36 -25.70
N LYS A 104 7.62 -19.82 -24.59
CA LYS A 104 8.96 -20.41 -24.58
C LYS A 104 9.09 -21.62 -25.53
N ARG A 105 8.14 -22.55 -25.51
CA ARG A 105 8.11 -23.67 -26.47
C ARG A 105 7.93 -23.20 -27.91
N TYR A 106 7.08 -22.20 -28.15
CA TYR A 106 6.88 -21.60 -29.47
C TYR A 106 8.21 -21.07 -30.05
N TYR A 107 9.01 -20.35 -29.26
CA TYR A 107 10.30 -19.83 -29.71
C TYR A 107 11.37 -20.90 -29.85
N LYS A 108 11.32 -21.96 -29.04
CA LYS A 108 12.24 -23.11 -29.19
C LYS A 108 12.10 -23.81 -30.55
N THR A 109 10.91 -23.77 -31.17
CA THR A 109 10.70 -24.29 -32.53
C THR A 109 11.24 -23.40 -33.65
N ARG A 110 11.67 -22.16 -33.32
CA ARG A 110 12.18 -21.15 -34.26
C ARG A 110 13.50 -20.56 -33.75
N PRO A 111 14.59 -21.35 -33.76
CA PRO A 111 15.89 -20.91 -33.23
C PRO A 111 16.48 -19.72 -33.99
N GLU A 112 16.12 -19.54 -35.26
CA GLU A 112 16.54 -18.42 -36.10
C GLU A 112 16.01 -17.06 -35.63
N GLU A 113 14.86 -17.03 -34.96
CA GLU A 113 14.16 -15.79 -34.61
C GLU A 113 14.72 -15.11 -33.35
N THR A 114 16.00 -15.16 -33.01
CA THR A 114 16.63 -14.61 -31.77
C THR A 114 16.16 -13.21 -31.23
N ILE A 115 16.53 -12.87 -29.99
CA ILE A 115 16.33 -11.50 -29.45
C ILE A 115 16.95 -10.45 -30.40
N GLN A 116 18.11 -10.74 -30.98
CA GLN A 116 18.75 -9.85 -31.95
C GLN A 116 17.87 -9.60 -33.18
N THR A 117 17.28 -10.64 -33.76
CA THR A 117 16.40 -10.46 -34.93
C THR A 117 15.14 -9.69 -34.59
N ALA A 118 14.59 -9.87 -33.37
CA ALA A 118 13.46 -9.05 -32.91
C ALA A 118 13.85 -7.58 -32.70
N LEU A 119 15.07 -7.30 -32.22
CA LEU A 119 15.61 -5.94 -32.14
C LEU A 119 15.81 -5.33 -33.53
N ASP A 120 16.36 -6.08 -34.47
CA ASP A 120 16.54 -5.64 -35.86
C ASP A 120 15.20 -5.31 -36.54
N GLU A 121 14.13 -6.07 -36.23
CA GLU A 121 12.77 -5.79 -36.71
C GLU A 121 12.20 -4.50 -36.13
N VAL A 122 12.42 -4.24 -34.83
CA VAL A 122 12.01 -2.97 -34.18
C VAL A 122 12.77 -1.79 -34.77
N ASP A 123 14.09 -1.92 -34.94
CA ASP A 123 14.96 -0.90 -35.53
C ASP A 123 14.49 -0.56 -36.95
N LYS A 124 14.26 -1.58 -37.78
CA LYS A 124 13.71 -1.42 -39.13
C LYS A 124 12.34 -0.76 -39.14
N ALA A 125 11.40 -1.22 -38.31
CA ALA A 125 10.05 -0.65 -38.27
C ALA A 125 10.06 0.82 -37.81
N THR A 126 10.94 1.16 -36.87
CA THR A 126 11.15 2.54 -36.40
C THR A 126 11.80 3.41 -37.47
N GLY A 127 12.78 2.87 -38.19
CA GLY A 127 13.41 3.51 -39.35
C GLY A 127 12.40 3.81 -40.47
N ASP A 128 11.56 2.83 -40.81
CA ASP A 128 10.52 2.99 -41.84
C ASP A 128 9.49 4.06 -41.43
N LEU A 129 9.06 4.06 -40.16
CA LEU A 129 8.12 5.05 -39.62
C LEU A 129 8.72 6.47 -39.59
N SER A 130 9.96 6.61 -39.14
CA SER A 130 10.65 7.91 -39.07
C SER A 130 10.94 8.46 -40.47
N LEU A 131 11.39 7.63 -41.41
CA LEU A 131 11.60 8.01 -42.81
C LEU A 131 10.28 8.46 -43.46
N ASN A 132 9.19 7.72 -43.25
CA ASN A 132 7.88 8.11 -43.75
C ASN A 132 7.45 9.46 -43.17
N SER A 133 7.66 9.69 -41.87
CA SER A 133 7.33 10.97 -41.23
C SER A 133 8.11 12.16 -41.81
N LEU A 134 9.35 11.96 -42.24
CA LEU A 134 10.17 12.98 -42.90
C LEU A 134 9.77 13.22 -44.35
N LEU A 135 9.23 12.20 -45.04
CA LEU A 135 8.78 12.27 -46.44
C LEU A 135 7.35 12.80 -46.60
N ASN A 136 6.62 13.01 -45.50
CA ASN A 136 5.22 13.46 -45.49
C ASN A 136 4.97 14.82 -46.18
N ASP A 137 6.02 15.59 -46.49
CA ASP A 137 5.90 16.82 -47.30
C ASP A 137 5.54 16.56 -48.79
N ILE A 138 5.58 15.29 -49.26
CA ILE A 138 5.47 14.97 -50.70
C ILE A 138 4.19 14.17 -51.06
N ASP A 139 3.72 13.25 -50.20
CA ASP A 139 2.66 12.29 -50.59
C ASP A 139 1.78 11.81 -49.41
N ASN A 140 1.28 12.77 -48.60
CA ASN A 140 0.47 12.56 -47.38
C ASN A 140 -0.59 11.45 -47.52
N ASN A 141 -0.24 10.25 -47.06
CA ASN A 141 -1.18 9.13 -46.95
C ASN A 141 -1.27 8.66 -45.48
N PRO A 142 -2.27 9.13 -44.72
CA PRO A 142 -2.40 8.83 -43.29
C PRO A 142 -2.55 7.32 -43.01
N ASP A 143 -3.15 6.56 -43.93
CA ASP A 143 -3.32 5.11 -43.77
C ASP A 143 -1.97 4.37 -43.74
N VAL A 144 -0.98 4.86 -44.51
CA VAL A 144 0.37 4.28 -44.55
C VAL A 144 1.08 4.54 -43.22
N GLN A 145 0.96 5.76 -42.68
CA GLN A 145 1.58 6.13 -41.40
C GLN A 145 1.01 5.30 -40.24
N THR A 146 -0.31 5.13 -40.18
CA THR A 146 -0.96 4.28 -39.17
C THR A 146 -0.54 2.81 -39.32
N THR A 147 -0.42 2.31 -40.55
CA THR A 147 0.05 0.93 -40.80
C THR A 147 1.49 0.72 -40.35
N LEU A 148 2.39 1.66 -40.65
CA LEU A 148 3.79 1.59 -40.20
C LEU A 148 3.89 1.63 -38.68
N ARG A 149 3.09 2.48 -38.04
CA ARG A 149 3.04 2.55 -36.57
C ARG A 149 2.54 1.26 -35.93
N GLN A 150 1.49 0.65 -36.47
CA GLN A 150 1.01 -0.65 -36.00
C GLN A 150 2.10 -1.73 -36.12
N LYS A 151 2.91 -1.69 -37.19
CA LYS A 151 4.05 -2.62 -37.33
C LYS A 151 5.12 -2.39 -36.27
N THR A 152 5.46 -1.14 -35.96
CA THR A 152 6.40 -0.82 -34.87
C THR A 152 5.87 -1.33 -33.53
N GLU A 153 4.62 -1.03 -33.20
CA GLU A 153 3.98 -1.46 -31.95
C GLU A 153 3.90 -3.01 -31.84
N GLN A 154 3.66 -3.71 -32.95
CA GLN A 154 3.67 -5.17 -33.01
C GLN A 154 5.08 -5.75 -32.80
N ALA A 155 6.10 -5.19 -33.46
CA ALA A 155 7.49 -5.61 -33.30
C ALA A 155 7.96 -5.43 -31.86
N GLU A 156 7.60 -4.32 -31.21
CA GLU A 156 7.92 -4.09 -29.79
C GLU A 156 7.22 -5.09 -28.85
N ASN A 157 5.96 -5.43 -29.11
CA ASN A 157 5.24 -6.43 -28.32
C ASN A 157 5.85 -7.83 -28.48
N GLU A 158 6.28 -8.19 -29.70
CA GLU A 158 6.98 -9.44 -29.97
C GLU A 158 8.34 -9.49 -29.24
N LEU A 159 9.12 -8.42 -29.34
CA LEU A 159 10.37 -8.26 -28.59
C LEU A 159 10.14 -8.41 -27.08
N PHE A 160 9.12 -7.75 -26.53
CA PHE A 160 8.76 -7.83 -25.10
C PHE A 160 8.52 -9.28 -24.66
N VAL A 161 7.67 -10.02 -25.38
CA VAL A 161 7.31 -11.40 -25.03
C VAL A 161 8.53 -12.33 -25.17
N ARG A 162 9.39 -12.07 -26.15
CA ARG A 162 10.61 -12.84 -26.36
C ARG A 162 11.61 -12.65 -25.23
N ILE A 163 11.84 -11.42 -24.79
CA ILE A 163 12.69 -11.11 -23.63
C ILE A 163 12.10 -11.70 -22.35
N TRP A 164 10.79 -11.51 -22.12
CA TRP A 164 10.10 -12.05 -20.95
C TRP A 164 10.27 -13.56 -20.82
N SER A 165 10.13 -14.31 -21.93
CA SER A 165 10.21 -15.78 -21.94
C SER A 165 11.62 -16.36 -22.14
N ASN A 166 12.66 -15.52 -22.19
CA ASN A 166 14.05 -15.94 -22.38
C ASN A 166 14.72 -16.32 -21.05
N TYR A 167 14.70 -17.60 -20.69
CA TYR A 167 15.56 -18.15 -19.63
C TYR A 167 15.79 -19.65 -19.88
N PRO A 168 17.01 -20.19 -19.70
CA PRO A 168 18.25 -19.45 -19.47
C PRO A 168 18.67 -18.66 -20.71
N ALA A 169 19.33 -17.52 -20.50
CA ALA A 169 19.89 -16.72 -21.57
C ALA A 169 21.25 -17.26 -22.03
N SER A 170 21.54 -17.11 -23.33
CA SER A 170 22.85 -17.35 -23.93
C SER A 170 23.74 -16.09 -23.88
N GLU A 171 25.04 -16.23 -24.15
CA GLU A 171 25.94 -15.07 -24.26
C GLU A 171 25.51 -14.10 -25.37
N TRP A 172 24.97 -14.61 -26.47
CA TRP A 172 24.41 -13.80 -27.55
C TRP A 172 23.15 -13.04 -27.12
N ASP A 173 22.29 -13.66 -26.29
CA ASP A 173 21.12 -12.98 -25.73
C ASP A 173 21.55 -11.82 -24.83
N TYR A 174 22.60 -12.00 -24.01
CA TYR A 174 23.13 -10.93 -23.17
C TYR A 174 23.65 -9.75 -24.02
N SER A 175 24.46 -10.02 -25.05
CA SER A 175 24.94 -8.95 -25.94
C SER A 175 23.81 -8.23 -26.69
N ALA A 176 22.79 -8.96 -27.14
CA ALA A 176 21.61 -8.36 -27.78
C ALA A 176 20.82 -7.47 -26.80
N LEU A 177 20.67 -7.91 -25.55
CA LEU A 177 19.99 -7.11 -24.51
C LEU A 177 20.77 -5.83 -24.16
N GLU A 178 22.10 -5.89 -24.05
CA GLU A 178 22.96 -4.72 -23.84
C GLU A 178 22.80 -3.69 -24.97
N GLU A 179 22.74 -4.17 -26.21
CA GLU A 179 22.48 -3.34 -27.39
C GLU A 179 21.07 -2.72 -27.36
N GLY A 180 20.05 -3.53 -27.08
CA GLY A 180 18.65 -3.09 -27.01
C GLY A 180 18.39 -2.07 -25.91
N LEU A 181 19.15 -2.14 -24.83
CA LEU A 181 19.09 -1.20 -23.71
C LEU A 181 19.84 0.13 -23.96
N SER A 182 20.57 0.25 -25.07
CA SER A 182 21.29 1.47 -25.43
C SER A 182 20.33 2.55 -25.95
N PRO A 183 20.16 3.69 -25.22
CA PRO A 183 19.31 4.80 -25.68
C PRO A 183 19.83 5.46 -26.95
N ALA A 184 21.10 5.23 -27.30
CA ALA A 184 21.69 5.75 -28.53
C ALA A 184 21.16 5.07 -29.80
N ARG A 185 20.60 3.86 -29.67
CA ARG A 185 20.10 3.07 -30.80
C ARG A 185 18.58 2.99 -30.83
N PHE A 186 17.93 2.77 -29.68
CA PHE A 186 16.49 2.57 -29.61
C PHE A 186 15.78 3.76 -28.93
N PRO A 187 14.53 4.08 -29.35
CA PRO A 187 13.72 5.10 -28.68
C PRO A 187 13.52 4.80 -27.20
N ASN A 188 13.31 5.84 -26.39
CA ASN A 188 13.10 5.73 -24.95
C ASN A 188 11.91 4.81 -24.61
N GLU A 189 10.85 4.85 -25.42
CA GLU A 189 9.67 4.01 -25.31
C GLU A 189 10.02 2.51 -25.38
N THR A 190 10.87 2.14 -26.34
CA THR A 190 11.32 0.77 -26.55
C THR A 190 12.22 0.32 -25.39
N VAL A 191 13.19 1.16 -24.96
CA VAL A 191 14.09 0.83 -23.84
C VAL A 191 13.31 0.60 -22.55
N VAL A 192 12.29 1.42 -22.27
CA VAL A 192 11.41 1.25 -21.10
C VAL A 192 10.61 -0.06 -21.16
N LEU A 193 10.15 -0.47 -22.35
CA LEU A 193 9.50 -1.77 -22.53
C LEU A 193 10.47 -2.94 -22.31
N ILE A 194 11.72 -2.82 -22.78
CA ILE A 194 12.77 -3.81 -22.52
C ILE A 194 13.04 -3.93 -21.02
N ILE A 195 13.15 -2.81 -20.29
CA ILE A 195 13.28 -2.80 -18.83
C ILE A 195 12.12 -3.58 -18.18
N ALA A 196 10.88 -3.30 -18.56
CA ALA A 196 9.71 -4.00 -18.01
C ALA A 196 9.71 -5.51 -18.35
N ALA A 197 10.13 -5.88 -19.56
CA ALA A 197 10.27 -7.28 -19.96
C ALA A 197 11.36 -8.01 -19.14
N LEU A 198 12.49 -7.35 -18.90
CA LEU A 198 13.56 -7.84 -18.03
C LEU A 198 13.08 -7.99 -16.59
N THR A 199 12.31 -7.03 -16.07
CA THR A 199 11.71 -7.14 -14.74
C THR A 199 10.84 -8.38 -14.63
N LEU A 200 9.91 -8.61 -15.57
CA LEU A 200 9.09 -9.82 -15.55
C LEU A 200 9.90 -11.10 -15.76
N ASN A 201 10.97 -11.06 -16.56
CA ASN A 201 11.85 -12.21 -16.78
C ASN A 201 12.59 -12.60 -15.50
N ILE A 202 13.22 -11.63 -14.81
CA ILE A 202 13.98 -11.89 -13.59
C ILE A 202 13.02 -12.30 -12.45
N LEU A 203 11.80 -11.77 -12.42
CA LEU A 203 10.76 -12.23 -11.48
C LEU A 203 10.36 -13.68 -11.68
N HIS A 204 10.39 -14.18 -12.91
CA HIS A 204 10.15 -15.59 -13.20
C HIS A 204 11.31 -16.46 -12.71
N ARG A 205 12.56 -16.12 -13.07
CA ARG A 205 13.78 -16.78 -12.60
C ARG A 205 14.93 -15.78 -12.45
N TYR A 206 15.69 -15.91 -11.37
CA TYR A 206 16.83 -15.04 -11.11
C TYR A 206 17.90 -15.14 -12.21
N ASP A 207 18.31 -13.99 -12.73
CA ASP A 207 19.43 -13.85 -13.66
C ASP A 207 20.28 -12.65 -13.22
N GLU A 208 21.48 -12.93 -12.76
CA GLU A 208 22.42 -11.94 -12.24
C GLU A 208 22.85 -10.92 -13.29
N LYS A 209 23.13 -11.37 -14.53
CA LYS A 209 23.60 -10.50 -15.60
C LYS A 209 22.50 -9.54 -16.04
N LYS A 210 21.26 -10.01 -16.16
CA LYS A 210 20.12 -9.14 -16.50
C LYS A 210 19.82 -8.13 -15.39
N LEU A 211 19.99 -8.51 -14.13
CA LEU A 211 19.86 -7.59 -13.01
C LEU A 211 20.97 -6.53 -13.02
N ASP A 212 22.20 -6.92 -13.34
CA ASP A 212 23.33 -5.99 -13.51
C ASP A 212 23.09 -5.01 -14.68
N MET A 213 22.51 -5.48 -15.80
CA MET A 213 22.13 -4.62 -16.93
C MET A 213 21.16 -3.51 -16.52
N LEU A 214 20.22 -3.76 -15.60
CA LEU A 214 19.33 -2.71 -15.07
C LEU A 214 20.12 -1.61 -14.34
N LEU A 215 21.18 -1.98 -13.60
CA LEU A 215 22.06 -1.01 -12.93
C LEU A 215 22.91 -0.24 -13.93
N THR A 216 23.46 -0.92 -14.93
CA THR A 216 24.25 -0.32 -16.01
C THR A 216 23.43 0.70 -16.80
N VAL A 217 22.18 0.41 -17.11
CA VAL A 217 21.29 1.33 -17.81
C VAL A 217 20.90 2.52 -16.94
N TYR A 218 20.69 2.29 -15.64
CA TYR A 218 20.48 3.38 -14.69
C TYR A 218 21.67 4.36 -14.64
N SER A 219 22.90 3.85 -14.62
CA SER A 219 24.09 4.70 -14.55
C SER A 219 24.39 5.41 -15.87
N ALA A 220 24.20 4.72 -17.00
CA ALA A 220 24.57 5.20 -18.33
C ALA A 220 23.54 6.13 -19.00
N SER A 221 22.25 6.02 -18.69
CA SER A 221 21.21 6.80 -19.36
C SER A 221 21.13 8.24 -18.85
N GLU A 222 20.90 9.20 -19.75
CA GLU A 222 20.62 10.61 -19.44
C GLU A 222 19.12 10.89 -19.19
N GLU A 223 18.24 9.95 -19.56
CA GLU A 223 16.78 10.09 -19.48
C GLU A 223 16.21 9.59 -18.14
N GLU A 224 15.44 10.44 -17.44
CA GLU A 224 14.86 10.10 -16.14
C GLU A 224 13.83 8.96 -16.21
N GLU A 225 13.08 8.84 -17.31
CA GLU A 225 12.13 7.73 -17.49
C GLU A 225 12.84 6.38 -17.49
N ILE A 226 13.99 6.28 -18.15
CA ILE A 226 14.81 5.06 -18.19
C ILE A 226 15.43 4.82 -16.81
N ARG A 227 16.10 5.83 -16.24
CA ARG A 227 16.78 5.72 -14.94
C ARG A 227 15.84 5.26 -13.83
N GLN A 228 14.76 6.00 -13.60
CA GLN A 228 13.88 5.73 -12.46
C GLN A 228 13.19 4.37 -12.57
N ARG A 229 12.82 3.93 -13.79
CA ARG A 229 12.21 2.61 -14.03
C ARG A 229 13.21 1.46 -13.90
N ALA A 230 14.43 1.63 -14.39
CA ALA A 230 15.50 0.65 -14.25
C ALA A 230 15.87 0.44 -12.78
N LEU A 231 16.09 1.55 -12.03
CA LEU A 231 16.39 1.48 -10.61
C LEU A 231 15.22 0.94 -9.80
N CYS A 232 13.98 1.35 -10.09
CA CYS A 232 12.80 0.82 -9.42
C CYS A 232 12.70 -0.70 -9.59
N SER A 233 12.90 -1.20 -10.81
CA SER A 233 12.95 -2.63 -11.10
C SER A 233 14.06 -3.34 -10.33
N ALA A 234 15.28 -2.80 -10.36
CA ALA A 234 16.43 -3.37 -9.65
C ALA A 234 16.18 -3.45 -8.13
N LEU A 235 15.63 -2.41 -7.51
CA LEU A 235 15.35 -2.40 -6.05
C LEU A 235 14.28 -3.41 -5.64
N ILE A 236 13.22 -3.57 -6.44
CA ILE A 236 12.20 -4.61 -6.21
C ILE A 236 12.85 -6.00 -6.30
N LEU A 237 13.67 -6.23 -7.32
CA LEU A 237 14.37 -7.49 -7.54
C LEU A 237 15.42 -7.77 -6.45
N PHE A 238 16.11 -6.74 -5.95
CA PHE A 238 17.01 -6.86 -4.82
C PHE A 238 16.30 -7.34 -3.57
N PHE A 239 15.09 -6.85 -3.29
CA PHE A 239 14.32 -7.34 -2.16
C PHE A 239 13.87 -8.80 -2.35
N ILE A 240 13.34 -9.13 -3.51
CA ILE A 240 12.83 -10.48 -3.81
C ILE A 240 13.95 -11.52 -3.75
N TYR A 241 15.09 -11.21 -4.35
CA TYR A 241 16.26 -12.09 -4.41
C TYR A 241 17.35 -11.72 -3.41
N ARG A 242 17.02 -11.02 -2.31
CA ARG A 242 18.01 -10.51 -1.32
C ARG A 242 18.99 -11.57 -0.81
N LYS A 243 18.54 -12.82 -0.66
CA LYS A 243 19.39 -13.94 -0.24
C LYS A 243 20.44 -14.35 -1.29
N ARG A 244 20.17 -14.10 -2.58
CA ARG A 244 21.07 -14.41 -3.71
C ARG A 244 21.94 -13.23 -4.09
N VAL A 245 21.39 -12.01 -4.08
CA VAL A 245 22.14 -10.78 -4.40
C VAL A 245 23.38 -10.65 -3.50
N ASN A 246 23.25 -10.95 -2.21
CA ASN A 246 24.36 -10.87 -1.25
C ASN A 246 25.44 -11.95 -1.46
N LEU A 247 25.22 -12.94 -2.34
CA LEU A 247 26.20 -13.97 -2.68
C LEU A 247 27.07 -13.59 -3.87
N SER A 248 26.64 -12.63 -4.71
CA SER A 248 27.38 -12.20 -5.90
C SER A 248 28.39 -11.09 -5.55
N PRO A 249 29.70 -11.34 -5.73
CA PRO A 249 30.70 -10.29 -5.58
C PRO A 249 30.60 -9.22 -6.68
N ALA A 250 30.19 -9.59 -7.90
CA ALA A 250 30.12 -8.67 -9.03
C ALA A 250 29.01 -7.63 -8.84
N LEU A 251 27.78 -8.08 -8.53
CA LEU A 251 26.67 -7.17 -8.21
C LEU A 251 26.99 -6.30 -6.99
N THR A 252 27.56 -6.90 -5.93
CA THR A 252 27.92 -6.13 -4.74
C THR A 252 28.91 -5.02 -5.09
N ALA A 253 29.95 -5.32 -5.87
CA ALA A 253 30.92 -4.30 -6.29
C ALA A 253 30.29 -3.19 -7.15
N HIS A 254 29.35 -3.52 -8.04
CA HIS A 254 28.64 -2.51 -8.83
C HIS A 254 27.74 -1.63 -7.95
N ILE A 255 27.01 -2.21 -7.00
CA ILE A 255 26.19 -1.44 -6.04
C ILE A 255 27.08 -0.51 -5.20
N GLU A 256 28.24 -0.98 -4.73
CA GLU A 256 29.20 -0.13 -4.02
C GLU A 256 29.72 1.02 -4.90
N ALA A 257 30.02 0.77 -6.18
CA ALA A 257 30.41 1.82 -7.11
C ALA A 257 29.33 2.89 -7.30
N LEU A 258 28.05 2.49 -7.37
CA LEU A 258 26.92 3.42 -7.49
C LEU A 258 26.72 4.27 -6.22
N LYS A 259 27.11 3.78 -5.04
CA LYS A 259 27.00 4.54 -3.79
C LYS A 259 27.88 5.79 -3.76
N GLU A 260 28.96 5.80 -4.53
CA GLU A 260 29.83 6.98 -4.68
C GLU A 260 29.14 8.10 -5.47
N GLU A 261 28.03 7.82 -6.16
CA GLU A 261 27.23 8.83 -6.84
C GLU A 261 26.17 9.45 -5.89
N ASP A 262 26.26 10.77 -5.66
CA ASP A 262 25.33 11.53 -4.80
C ASP A 262 23.83 11.37 -5.16
N ARG A 263 23.53 11.01 -6.42
CA ARG A 263 22.16 10.80 -6.90
C ARG A 263 21.59 9.45 -6.47
N PHE A 264 22.40 8.39 -6.43
CA PHE A 264 21.92 7.02 -6.23
C PHE A 264 21.23 6.86 -4.88
N SER A 265 21.87 7.32 -3.81
CA SER A 265 21.31 7.26 -2.44
C SER A 265 19.96 7.99 -2.32
N ARG A 266 19.82 9.14 -3.00
CA ARG A 266 18.57 9.92 -3.02
C ARG A 266 17.47 9.20 -3.81
N ASP A 267 17.80 8.69 -4.99
CA ASP A 267 16.84 7.99 -5.85
C ASP A 267 16.36 6.68 -5.16
N VAL A 268 17.26 5.92 -4.53
CA VAL A 268 16.92 4.73 -3.72
C VAL A 268 15.92 5.07 -2.62
N ARG A 269 16.18 6.13 -1.86
CA ARG A 269 15.27 6.59 -0.79
C ARG A 269 13.92 7.02 -1.36
N ASN A 270 13.90 7.81 -2.43
CA ASN A 270 12.67 8.32 -3.04
C ASN A 270 11.79 7.20 -3.58
N ILE A 271 12.38 6.21 -4.26
CA ILE A 271 11.66 5.02 -4.74
C ILE A 271 11.14 4.20 -3.56
N PHE A 272 11.93 4.02 -2.50
CA PHE A 272 11.46 3.27 -1.33
C PHE A 272 10.23 3.92 -0.69
N LEU A 273 10.19 5.25 -0.59
CA LEU A 273 9.02 5.98 -0.11
C LEU A 273 7.78 5.72 -0.98
N GLN A 274 7.93 5.64 -2.30
CA GLN A 274 6.80 5.31 -3.19
C GLN A 274 6.33 3.87 -3.01
N LEU A 275 7.25 2.92 -2.82
CA LEU A 275 6.92 1.52 -2.52
C LEU A 275 6.13 1.39 -1.21
N ILE A 276 6.49 2.15 -0.17
CA ILE A 276 5.74 2.19 1.09
C ILE A 276 4.32 2.72 0.88
N LYS A 277 4.16 3.81 0.10
CA LYS A 277 2.84 4.39 -0.20
C LYS A 277 1.93 3.41 -0.96
N SER A 278 2.49 2.57 -1.84
CA SER A 278 1.71 1.58 -2.60
C SER A 278 1.01 0.52 -1.73
N ARG A 279 1.42 0.37 -0.46
CA ARG A 279 0.76 -0.54 0.51
C ARG A 279 -0.67 -0.12 0.84
N GLU A 280 -0.99 1.17 0.74
CA GLU A 280 -2.31 1.71 1.07
C GLU A 280 -3.32 1.63 -0.07
N THR A 281 -2.87 1.29 -1.29
CA THR A 281 -3.70 1.37 -2.50
C THR A 281 -5.02 0.60 -2.37
N GLU A 282 -5.03 -0.62 -1.84
CA GLU A 282 -6.29 -1.37 -1.66
C GLU A 282 -7.22 -0.71 -0.64
N ARG A 283 -6.66 -0.21 0.47
CA ARG A 283 -7.43 0.45 1.54
C ARG A 283 -8.08 1.73 1.02
N ILE A 284 -7.33 2.54 0.28
CA ILE A 284 -7.81 3.77 -0.34
C ILE A 284 -8.89 3.45 -1.38
N SER A 285 -8.66 2.44 -2.21
CA SER A 285 -9.63 2.02 -3.23
C SER A 285 -10.95 1.53 -2.62
N ARG A 286 -10.92 0.76 -1.53
CA ARG A 286 -12.13 0.36 -0.78
C ARG A 286 -12.85 1.56 -0.20
N LYS A 287 -12.13 2.47 0.46
CA LYS A 287 -12.71 3.71 1.01
C LYS A 287 -13.42 4.52 -0.09
N PHE A 288 -12.78 4.69 -1.25
CA PHE A 288 -13.36 5.41 -2.38
C PHE A 288 -14.65 4.74 -2.91
N THR A 289 -14.62 3.42 -3.11
CA THR A 289 -15.74 2.67 -3.69
C THR A 289 -16.92 2.46 -2.75
N GLU A 290 -16.65 2.23 -1.46
CA GLU A 290 -17.68 1.90 -0.47
C GLU A 290 -18.29 3.15 0.18
N GLU A 291 -17.52 4.24 0.34
CA GLU A 291 -17.99 5.44 1.03
C GLU A 291 -18.29 6.59 0.06
N LEU A 292 -17.35 6.91 -0.85
CA LEU A 292 -17.37 8.18 -1.57
C LEU A 292 -18.21 8.13 -2.84
N LEU A 293 -17.98 7.10 -3.68
CA LEU A 293 -18.70 6.96 -4.94
C LEU A 293 -20.23 6.88 -4.76
N PRO A 294 -20.78 6.10 -3.81
CA PRO A 294 -22.23 6.03 -3.60
C PRO A 294 -22.82 7.35 -3.13
N GLU A 295 -22.09 8.12 -2.33
CA GLU A 295 -22.50 9.45 -1.86
C GLU A 295 -22.52 10.47 -2.99
N MET A 296 -21.51 10.48 -3.84
CA MET A 296 -21.48 11.33 -5.04
C MET A 296 -22.64 11.00 -6.01
N MET A 297 -22.94 9.71 -6.22
CA MET A 297 -24.04 9.27 -7.07
C MET A 297 -25.42 9.68 -6.55
N LYS A 298 -25.59 9.84 -5.22
CA LYS A 298 -26.84 10.37 -4.64
C LYS A 298 -27.04 11.86 -4.91
N LEU A 299 -25.94 12.63 -4.96
CA LEU A 299 -26.01 14.07 -5.26
C LEU A 299 -26.18 14.36 -6.75
N SER A 300 -25.58 13.55 -7.64
CA SER A 300 -25.52 13.83 -9.09
C SER A 300 -26.86 14.16 -9.76
N PRO A 301 -27.99 13.47 -9.47
CA PRO A 301 -29.29 13.78 -10.08
C PRO A 301 -29.87 15.10 -9.58
N SER A 302 -29.61 15.45 -8.32
CA SER A 302 -30.13 16.66 -7.68
C SER A 302 -29.44 17.93 -8.17
N LEU A 303 -28.14 17.82 -8.49
CA LEU A 303 -27.35 18.87 -9.13
C LEU A 303 -27.77 19.03 -10.61
N TYR A 304 -27.86 17.93 -11.36
CA TYR A 304 -28.23 17.97 -12.79
C TYR A 304 -29.63 18.57 -13.03
N ASN A 305 -30.60 18.25 -12.17
CA ASN A 305 -31.97 18.78 -12.28
C ASN A 305 -32.11 20.26 -11.88
N LYS A 306 -31.09 20.86 -11.25
CA LYS A 306 -31.09 22.27 -10.81
C LYS A 306 -30.23 23.19 -11.69
N ILE A 307 -29.58 22.65 -12.71
CA ILE A 307 -28.84 23.45 -13.70
C ILE A 307 -29.83 23.92 -14.76
N ASN A 308 -30.25 25.18 -14.68
CA ASN A 308 -30.98 25.83 -15.76
C ASN A 308 -29.98 26.28 -16.84
N PRO A 309 -30.15 25.91 -18.11
CA PRO A 309 -29.26 26.34 -19.20
C PRO A 309 -29.19 27.86 -19.42
N THR A 310 -30.13 28.60 -18.83
CA THR A 310 -30.25 30.07 -18.93
C THR A 310 -29.39 30.84 -17.93
N ASP A 311 -28.80 30.17 -16.94
CA ASP A 311 -27.97 30.80 -15.91
C ASP A 311 -26.47 30.80 -16.28
N ILE A 312 -26.14 30.37 -17.50
CA ILE A 312 -24.80 30.38 -18.07
C ILE A 312 -24.66 31.69 -18.88
N ASP A 313 -23.98 32.69 -18.30
CA ASP A 313 -23.63 33.93 -19.00
C ASP A 313 -22.55 33.63 -20.06
N PRO A 314 -22.81 33.88 -21.36
CA PRO A 314 -21.85 33.63 -22.43
C PRO A 314 -20.56 34.47 -22.36
N GLU A 315 -20.55 35.58 -21.61
CA GLU A 315 -19.42 36.53 -21.60
C GLU A 315 -18.41 36.33 -20.45
N SER A 316 -18.73 35.60 -19.37
CA SER A 316 -17.87 35.51 -18.17
C SER A 316 -16.99 34.26 -18.08
N GLY A 317 -17.23 33.24 -18.93
CA GLY A 317 -16.39 32.05 -19.03
C GLY A 317 -16.25 31.20 -17.75
N SER A 318 -16.89 31.56 -16.64
CA SER A 318 -16.91 30.78 -15.40
C SER A 318 -18.25 30.98 -14.69
N PRO A 319 -18.93 29.90 -14.27
CA PRO A 319 -20.07 30.04 -13.39
C PRO A 319 -19.56 30.48 -12.02
N ASP A 320 -20.01 31.64 -11.54
CA ASP A 320 -19.91 31.97 -10.12
C ASP A 320 -20.59 30.84 -9.32
N PRO A 321 -19.91 30.20 -8.35
CA PRO A 321 -20.45 29.05 -7.66
C PRO A 321 -21.73 29.48 -6.92
N ASN A 322 -22.86 28.90 -7.30
CA ASN A 322 -24.15 29.16 -6.66
C ASN A 322 -24.04 28.82 -5.15
N PRO A 323 -24.34 29.77 -4.23
CA PRO A 323 -24.25 29.55 -2.78
C PRO A 323 -25.07 28.36 -2.28
N GLU A 324 -26.21 28.06 -2.92
CA GLU A 324 -27.04 26.90 -2.55
C GLU A 324 -26.31 25.57 -2.83
N TRP A 325 -25.36 25.54 -3.77
CA TRP A 325 -24.61 24.33 -4.13
C TRP A 325 -23.49 24.08 -3.12
N GLN A 326 -22.85 25.15 -2.65
CA GLN A 326 -21.91 25.08 -1.54
C GLN A 326 -22.61 24.58 -0.28
N GLU A 327 -23.79 25.10 0.06
CA GLU A 327 -24.55 24.61 1.21
C GLU A 327 -24.95 23.14 1.09
N LEU A 328 -25.35 22.66 -0.10
CA LEU A 328 -25.69 21.24 -0.32
C LEU A 328 -24.45 20.31 -0.24
N LEU A 329 -23.30 20.76 -0.73
CA LEU A 329 -22.04 20.02 -0.66
C LEU A 329 -21.50 19.98 0.78
N GLU A 330 -21.68 21.05 1.55
CA GLU A 330 -21.30 21.13 2.96
C GLU A 330 -22.23 20.30 3.86
N GLN A 331 -23.56 20.38 3.66
CA GLN A 331 -24.54 19.62 4.45
C GLN A 331 -24.44 18.10 4.26
N SER A 332 -23.97 17.65 3.09
CA SER A 332 -23.79 16.22 2.81
C SER A 332 -22.49 15.63 3.37
N GLY A 333 -21.55 16.45 3.86
CA GLY A 333 -20.23 16.01 4.32
C GLY A 333 -19.30 15.50 3.21
N ILE A 334 -19.74 15.59 1.94
CA ILE A 334 -18.97 15.15 0.77
C ILE A 334 -17.82 16.12 0.48
N ALA A 335 -17.97 17.41 0.80
CA ALA A 335 -16.90 18.39 0.64
C ALA A 335 -15.62 18.00 1.42
N ASP A 336 -15.76 17.62 2.68
CA ASP A 336 -14.64 17.17 3.52
C ASP A 336 -13.98 15.89 2.97
N LYS A 337 -14.79 14.98 2.42
CA LYS A 337 -14.33 13.74 1.81
C LYS A 337 -13.60 13.94 0.48
N ILE A 338 -14.07 14.86 -0.36
CA ILE A 338 -13.39 15.26 -1.60
C ILE A 338 -12.06 15.96 -1.27
N LYS A 339 -12.06 16.80 -0.24
CA LYS A 339 -10.83 17.43 0.25
C LYS A 339 -9.83 16.38 0.74
N GLU A 340 -10.29 15.39 1.50
CA GLU A 340 -9.45 14.27 1.93
C GLU A 340 -8.87 13.49 0.74
N LEU A 341 -9.67 13.22 -0.31
CA LEU A 341 -9.16 12.60 -1.53
C LEU A 341 -8.11 13.44 -2.24
N ASN A 342 -8.32 14.75 -2.32
CA ASN A 342 -7.35 15.66 -2.92
C ASN A 342 -6.06 15.66 -2.10
N ASP A 343 -6.14 15.67 -0.77
CA ASP A 343 -4.98 15.55 0.11
C ASP A 343 -4.25 14.21 -0.12
N LEU A 344 -4.99 13.08 -0.22
CA LEU A 344 -4.41 11.77 -0.54
C LEU A 344 -3.75 11.74 -1.92
N GLN A 345 -4.35 12.39 -2.92
CA GLN A 345 -3.82 12.52 -4.28
C GLN A 345 -2.55 13.38 -4.30
N MET A 346 -2.55 14.51 -3.59
CA MET A 346 -1.39 15.39 -3.44
C MET A 346 -0.25 14.72 -2.67
N GLU A 347 -0.57 13.81 -1.75
CA GLU A 347 0.40 12.92 -1.10
C GLU A 347 0.98 11.85 -2.05
N GLY A 348 0.45 11.73 -3.28
CA GLY A 348 0.85 10.75 -4.28
C GLY A 348 0.22 9.37 -4.10
N SER A 349 -0.84 9.26 -3.29
CA SER A 349 -1.55 8.00 -3.06
C SER A 349 -2.41 7.65 -4.25
N ASP A 350 -2.61 6.35 -4.49
CA ASP A 350 -3.35 5.86 -5.63
C ASP A 350 -4.85 5.79 -5.35
N VAL A 351 -5.58 6.80 -5.81
CA VAL A 351 -7.04 6.93 -5.66
C VAL A 351 -7.82 6.39 -6.87
N PHE A 352 -7.15 6.15 -8.01
CA PHE A 352 -7.81 5.90 -9.30
C PHE A 352 -7.94 4.42 -9.67
N LEU A 353 -7.29 3.51 -8.92
CA LEU A 353 -7.34 2.08 -9.19
C LEU A 353 -8.77 1.56 -9.40
N SER A 354 -9.69 1.87 -8.48
CA SER A 354 -11.08 1.41 -8.55
C SER A 354 -11.80 1.93 -9.79
N THR A 355 -11.57 3.19 -10.15
CA THR A 355 -12.22 3.87 -11.28
C THR A 355 -11.88 3.21 -12.61
N PHE A 356 -10.62 2.81 -12.79
CA PHE A 356 -10.14 2.23 -14.05
C PHE A 356 -10.07 0.70 -14.07
N SER A 357 -10.30 0.04 -12.92
CA SER A 357 -10.22 -1.41 -12.80
C SER A 357 -11.12 -2.14 -13.81
N GLY A 358 -12.39 -1.72 -13.96
CA GLY A 358 -13.34 -2.29 -14.91
C GLY A 358 -12.99 -2.03 -16.38
N LEU A 359 -12.16 -1.02 -16.65
CA LEU A 359 -11.74 -0.63 -18.00
C LEU A 359 -10.52 -1.43 -18.49
N LYS A 360 -9.94 -2.34 -17.68
CA LYS A 360 -8.85 -3.23 -18.12
C LYS A 360 -9.33 -4.41 -18.99
N SER A 361 -10.60 -4.44 -19.36
CA SER A 361 -11.19 -5.46 -20.25
C SER A 361 -10.99 -5.17 -21.75
N PHE A 362 -10.49 -3.99 -22.12
CA PHE A 362 -10.25 -3.65 -23.52
C PHE A 362 -9.21 -4.59 -24.18
N PRO A 363 -9.36 -4.92 -25.49
CA PRO A 363 -8.42 -5.78 -26.22
C PRO A 363 -6.96 -5.30 -26.16
N PHE A 364 -6.74 -4.00 -26.02
CA PHE A 364 -5.42 -3.40 -25.81
C PHE A 364 -4.62 -4.09 -24.68
N PHE A 365 -5.29 -4.50 -23.60
CA PHE A 365 -4.65 -5.13 -22.44
C PHE A 365 -4.48 -6.66 -22.56
N GLN A 366 -4.80 -7.25 -23.71
CA GLN A 366 -4.46 -8.66 -23.99
C GLN A 366 -2.97 -8.82 -24.31
N GLU A 367 -2.33 -7.78 -24.82
CA GLU A 367 -0.88 -7.74 -25.05
C GLU A 367 -0.15 -7.37 -23.75
N LEU A 368 0.86 -8.16 -23.37
CA LEU A 368 1.59 -7.98 -22.10
C LEU A 368 2.35 -6.64 -22.07
N GLY A 369 3.02 -6.27 -23.17
CA GLY A 369 3.81 -5.03 -23.25
C GLY A 369 2.98 -3.77 -23.03
N ASN A 370 1.70 -3.77 -23.42
CA ASN A 370 0.80 -2.63 -23.31
C ASN A 370 0.47 -2.23 -21.86
N TRP A 371 0.72 -3.10 -20.86
CA TRP A 371 0.58 -2.74 -19.45
C TRP A 371 1.69 -1.82 -18.94
N PHE A 372 2.84 -1.80 -19.62
CA PHE A 372 4.05 -1.08 -19.19
C PHE A 372 4.45 0.05 -20.14
N ARG A 373 3.73 0.19 -21.25
CA ARG A 373 3.98 1.16 -22.31
C ARG A 373 3.80 2.59 -21.80
N LEU A 374 4.72 3.47 -22.18
CA LEU A 374 4.57 4.91 -21.96
C LEU A 374 3.36 5.43 -22.72
N PHE A 375 2.58 6.31 -22.10
CA PHE A 375 1.45 6.91 -22.79
C PHE A 375 1.92 7.84 -23.91
N THR A 376 1.47 7.56 -25.13
CA THR A 376 1.68 8.40 -26.31
C THR A 376 0.34 8.71 -26.97
N SER A 377 0.14 9.98 -27.35
CA SER A 377 -1.08 10.41 -28.07
C SER A 377 -1.19 9.81 -29.46
N GLU A 378 -0.07 9.35 -30.01
CA GLU A 378 0.02 8.84 -31.38
C GLU A 378 -0.24 7.33 -31.48
N HIS A 379 -0.42 6.63 -30.35
CA HIS A 379 -0.59 5.17 -30.36
C HIS A 379 -1.81 4.75 -31.21
N SER A 380 -1.63 3.72 -32.06
CA SER A 380 -2.63 3.33 -33.06
C SER A 380 -4.02 3.03 -32.47
N ALA A 381 -4.05 2.41 -31.28
CA ALA A 381 -5.30 2.11 -30.57
C ALA A 381 -6.16 3.34 -30.19
N ILE A 382 -5.58 4.54 -30.11
CA ILE A 382 -6.29 5.76 -29.68
C ILE A 382 -6.23 6.91 -30.69
N GLN A 383 -5.46 6.77 -31.79
CA GLN A 383 -5.29 7.80 -32.81
C GLN A 383 -6.63 8.28 -33.39
N ASP A 384 -7.57 7.36 -33.64
CA ASP A 384 -8.89 7.69 -34.24
C ASP A 384 -9.91 8.32 -33.27
N ILE A 385 -9.53 8.51 -31.99
CA ILE A 385 -10.51 8.89 -30.95
C ILE A 385 -10.74 10.40 -30.93
N PHE A 386 -9.73 11.19 -31.27
CA PHE A 386 -9.83 12.65 -31.23
C PHE A 386 -9.39 13.25 -32.56
N PRO A 387 -10.09 14.28 -33.07
CA PRO A 387 -9.65 14.99 -34.25
C PRO A 387 -8.32 15.72 -33.97
N ASP A 388 -7.49 15.83 -35.00
CA ASP A 388 -6.27 16.61 -34.96
C ASP A 388 -6.61 18.09 -34.67
N GLY A 389 -5.83 18.74 -33.79
CA GLY A 389 -5.97 20.17 -33.52
C GLY A 389 -5.47 21.02 -34.69
N GLU A 390 -5.66 22.35 -34.65
CA GLU A 390 -5.29 23.28 -35.73
C GLU A 390 -3.80 23.22 -36.15
N ASN A 391 -2.93 22.59 -35.34
CA ASN A 391 -1.51 22.33 -35.62
C ASN A 391 -1.13 20.83 -35.60
N GLY A 392 -2.08 19.91 -35.80
CA GLY A 392 -1.82 18.45 -35.75
C GLY A 392 -1.59 17.89 -34.34
N LYS A 393 -1.72 18.70 -33.29
CA LYS A 393 -1.51 18.30 -31.89
C LYS A 393 -2.76 18.59 -31.08
N ASN A 394 -3.27 17.57 -30.39
CA ASN A 394 -4.46 17.67 -29.56
C ASN A 394 -4.06 18.02 -28.11
N ASN A 395 -4.29 19.27 -27.69
CA ASN A 395 -3.85 19.78 -26.37
C ASN A 395 -4.44 18.98 -25.21
N PHE A 396 -5.67 18.46 -25.35
CA PHE A 396 -6.29 17.57 -24.36
C PHE A 396 -5.50 16.26 -24.18
N LEU A 397 -5.08 15.61 -25.27
CA LEU A 397 -4.24 14.40 -25.18
C LEU A 397 -2.86 14.68 -24.60
N GLN A 398 -2.29 15.87 -24.88
CA GLN A 398 -1.03 16.29 -24.29
C GLN A 398 -1.16 16.50 -22.78
N LEU A 399 -2.24 17.12 -22.32
CA LEU A 399 -2.51 17.31 -20.90
C LEU A 399 -2.62 15.95 -20.16
N ILE A 400 -3.30 14.98 -20.76
CA ILE A 400 -3.35 13.60 -20.24
C ILE A 400 -1.94 12.99 -20.23
N GLY A 401 -1.16 13.19 -21.29
CA GLY A 401 0.24 12.78 -21.35
C GLY A 401 1.07 13.35 -20.21
N TYR A 402 0.90 14.64 -19.90
CA TYR A 402 1.64 15.31 -18.85
C TYR A 402 1.19 14.95 -17.43
N SER A 403 -0.07 14.55 -17.26
CA SER A 403 -0.61 14.15 -15.96
C SER A 403 0.19 12.99 -15.34
N ARG A 404 0.74 13.18 -14.13
CA ARG A 404 1.45 12.13 -13.39
C ARG A 404 0.60 11.51 -12.26
N PHE A 405 -0.62 12.00 -12.07
CA PHE A 405 -1.58 11.43 -11.13
C PHE A 405 -2.28 10.16 -11.67
N LEU A 406 -2.19 9.88 -12.98
CA LEU A 406 -2.64 8.63 -13.60
C LEU A 406 -1.45 7.80 -14.07
N CYS A 407 -1.50 6.50 -13.82
CA CYS A 407 -0.58 5.55 -14.44
C CYS A 407 -0.82 5.44 -15.95
N ASN A 408 0.16 4.96 -16.73
CA ASN A 408 0.06 4.94 -18.18
C ASN A 408 -1.07 4.02 -18.65
N SER A 409 -1.23 2.87 -18.01
CA SER A 409 -2.33 1.96 -18.34
C SER A 409 -3.71 2.60 -18.08
N ASP A 410 -3.85 3.46 -17.07
CA ASP A 410 -5.10 4.18 -16.77
C ASP A 410 -5.37 5.27 -17.80
N LYS A 411 -4.34 5.97 -18.28
CA LYS A 411 -4.46 6.94 -19.39
C LYS A 411 -4.98 6.29 -20.66
N TYR A 412 -4.43 5.12 -21.04
CA TYR A 412 -4.96 4.36 -22.18
C TYR A 412 -6.40 3.90 -21.94
N SER A 413 -6.72 3.45 -20.73
CA SER A 413 -8.09 3.03 -20.37
C SER A 413 -9.09 4.17 -20.49
N PHE A 414 -8.70 5.37 -20.03
CA PHE A 414 -9.47 6.59 -20.15
C PHE A 414 -9.74 6.93 -21.62
N CYS A 415 -8.69 7.02 -22.45
CA CYS A 415 -8.84 7.34 -23.87
C CYS A 415 -9.70 6.30 -24.59
N LEU A 416 -9.49 5.00 -24.36
CA LEU A 416 -10.28 3.93 -24.97
C LEU A 416 -11.75 3.96 -24.55
N SER A 417 -12.06 4.35 -23.31
CA SER A 417 -13.45 4.51 -22.84
C SER A 417 -14.20 5.58 -23.62
N LEU A 418 -13.50 6.64 -24.04
CA LEU A 418 -14.08 7.73 -24.81
C LEU A 418 -14.46 7.28 -26.23
N LYS A 419 -13.92 6.17 -26.75
CA LYS A 419 -14.36 5.60 -28.03
C LYS A 419 -15.85 5.23 -28.03
N GLN A 420 -16.42 4.95 -26.86
CA GLN A 420 -17.85 4.65 -26.69
C GLN A 420 -18.73 5.91 -26.61
N VAL A 421 -18.13 7.09 -26.44
CA VAL A 421 -18.84 8.38 -26.34
C VAL A 421 -19.15 8.91 -27.74
N PRO A 422 -20.39 9.40 -28.01
CA PRO A 422 -20.77 10.00 -29.29
C PRO A 422 -19.80 11.08 -29.76
N ALA A 423 -19.53 11.13 -31.07
CA ALA A 423 -18.54 12.04 -31.65
C ALA A 423 -18.79 13.52 -31.34
N SER A 424 -20.05 13.95 -31.34
CA SER A 424 -20.43 15.33 -30.99
C SER A 424 -20.10 15.70 -29.54
N GLN A 425 -20.31 14.77 -28.60
CA GLN A 425 -19.96 14.97 -27.19
C GLN A 425 -18.45 14.96 -26.98
N ARG A 426 -17.73 14.05 -27.65
CA ARG A 426 -16.26 14.05 -27.65
C ARG A 426 -15.69 15.37 -28.15
N GLN A 427 -16.18 15.88 -29.28
CA GLN A 427 -15.74 17.16 -29.83
C GLN A 427 -16.01 18.31 -28.86
N MET A 428 -17.17 18.34 -28.22
CA MET A 428 -17.50 19.34 -27.20
C MET A 428 -16.53 19.29 -26.01
N MET A 429 -16.24 18.10 -25.47
CA MET A 429 -15.25 17.92 -24.40
C MET A 429 -13.87 18.41 -24.85
N THR A 430 -13.40 18.00 -26.02
CA THR A 430 -12.10 18.42 -26.55
C THR A 430 -12.02 19.93 -26.76
N MET A 431 -13.08 20.58 -27.24
CA MET A 431 -13.12 22.03 -27.41
C MET A 431 -13.04 22.77 -26.06
N GLN A 432 -13.80 22.33 -25.05
CA GLN A 432 -13.76 22.92 -23.70
C GLN A 432 -12.37 22.78 -23.06
N PHE A 433 -11.80 21.57 -23.09
CA PHE A 433 -10.47 21.34 -22.52
C PHE A 433 -9.35 21.98 -23.33
N ASN A 434 -9.49 22.17 -24.64
CA ASN A 434 -8.47 22.88 -25.42
C ASN A 434 -8.46 24.39 -25.11
N ALA A 435 -9.62 24.98 -24.79
CA ALA A 435 -9.73 26.39 -24.41
C ALA A 435 -9.09 26.67 -23.03
N GLU A 436 -9.24 25.77 -22.06
CA GLU A 436 -8.66 25.89 -20.70
C GLU A 436 -7.29 25.22 -20.55
N GLY A 437 -6.94 24.29 -21.45
CA GLY A 437 -5.81 23.37 -21.29
C GLY A 437 -4.47 23.89 -21.80
N ALA A 438 -4.44 24.93 -22.64
CA ALA A 438 -3.20 25.52 -23.13
C ALA A 438 -2.38 26.15 -21.99
N ASP A 439 -3.04 26.94 -21.13
CA ASP A 439 -2.41 27.58 -19.97
C ASP A 439 -2.01 26.55 -18.91
N MET A 440 -2.87 25.54 -18.65
CA MET A 440 -2.59 24.47 -17.69
C MET A 440 -1.45 23.53 -18.13
N ALA A 441 -1.38 23.19 -19.42
CA ALA A 441 -0.28 22.40 -19.95
C ALA A 441 1.06 23.15 -19.87
N GLN A 442 1.03 24.47 -20.03
CA GLN A 442 2.21 25.31 -19.88
C GLN A 442 2.65 25.42 -18.41
N ILE A 443 1.72 25.60 -17.48
CA ILE A 443 1.99 25.60 -16.02
C ILE A 443 2.60 24.27 -15.57
N GLU A 444 2.06 23.13 -16.01
CA GLU A 444 2.58 21.81 -15.62
C GLU A 444 3.95 21.54 -16.26
N LYS A 445 4.20 22.06 -17.46
CA LYS A 445 5.51 22.00 -18.11
C LYS A 445 6.55 22.85 -17.36
N GLU A 446 6.21 24.08 -16.98
CA GLU A 446 7.08 24.95 -16.18
C GLU A 446 7.35 24.37 -14.79
N ARG A 447 6.36 23.67 -14.20
CA ARG A 447 6.50 22.95 -12.93
C ARG A 447 7.52 21.80 -13.00
N ARG A 448 7.55 21.06 -14.12
CA ARG A 448 8.58 20.01 -14.36
C ARG A 448 9.98 20.60 -14.42
N GLU A 449 10.12 21.79 -15.00
CA GLU A 449 11.41 22.47 -15.16
C GLU A 449 11.90 23.07 -13.83
N THR A 450 11.00 23.38 -12.89
CA THR A 450 11.34 23.98 -11.59
C THR A 450 11.69 22.98 -10.49
N SER A 451 11.27 21.71 -10.57
CA SER A 451 11.60 20.68 -9.57
C SER A 451 11.93 19.31 -10.19
N ALA A 452 13.23 19.04 -10.36
CA ALA A 452 13.72 17.76 -10.87
C ALA A 452 13.34 16.57 -9.96
N ASP A 453 13.33 16.77 -8.64
CA ASP A 453 13.01 15.71 -7.68
C ASP A 453 11.52 15.33 -7.68
N GLU A 454 10.61 16.28 -7.93
CA GLU A 454 9.18 16.00 -8.14
C GLU A 454 8.97 15.15 -9.41
N THR A 455 9.70 15.47 -10.48
CA THR A 455 9.61 14.72 -11.74
C THR A 455 10.03 13.27 -11.56
N LYS A 456 11.18 13.01 -10.92
CA LYS A 456 11.67 11.65 -10.61
C LYS A 456 10.70 10.85 -9.74
N THR A 457 10.17 11.51 -8.71
CA THR A 457 9.18 10.91 -7.80
C THR A 457 7.90 10.54 -8.56
N GLY A 458 7.44 11.41 -9.46
CA GLY A 458 6.29 11.14 -10.32
C GLY A 458 6.50 9.93 -11.24
N ILE A 459 7.69 9.78 -11.83
CA ILE A 459 8.01 8.64 -12.73
C ILE A 459 7.99 7.32 -11.96
N SER A 460 8.71 7.25 -10.83
CA SER A 460 8.78 6.04 -10.02
C SER A 460 7.41 5.65 -9.47
N ASN A 461 6.61 6.62 -8.99
CA ASN A 461 5.23 6.36 -8.55
C ASN A 461 4.36 5.84 -9.70
N GLN A 462 4.42 6.48 -10.88
CA GLN A 462 3.65 6.06 -12.05
C GLN A 462 4.00 4.61 -12.48
N TYR A 463 5.28 4.26 -12.47
CA TYR A 463 5.73 2.92 -12.83
C TYR A 463 5.35 1.85 -11.79
N ILE A 464 5.45 2.18 -10.49
CA ILE A 464 4.95 1.30 -9.41
C ILE A 464 3.45 1.07 -9.57
N GLN A 465 2.70 2.11 -9.92
CA GLN A 465 1.27 1.98 -10.22
C GLN A 465 1.03 1.09 -11.44
N ASP A 466 1.74 1.27 -12.56
CA ASP A 466 1.63 0.40 -13.74
C ASP A 466 1.90 -1.09 -13.39
N LEU A 467 2.96 -1.36 -12.62
CA LEU A 467 3.25 -2.68 -12.06
C LEU A 467 2.08 -3.19 -11.21
N TYR A 468 1.57 -2.36 -10.31
CA TYR A 468 0.44 -2.71 -9.45
C TYR A 468 -0.81 -3.09 -10.27
N ARG A 469 -1.15 -2.34 -11.33
CA ARG A 469 -2.28 -2.66 -12.22
C ARG A 469 -2.07 -4.04 -12.85
N PHE A 470 -0.88 -4.31 -13.36
CA PHE A 470 -0.58 -5.60 -13.97
C PHE A 470 -0.80 -6.76 -13.00
N PHE A 471 -0.16 -6.72 -11.82
CA PHE A 471 -0.25 -7.84 -10.86
C PHE A 471 -1.64 -8.01 -10.23
N LYS A 472 -2.43 -6.94 -10.08
CA LYS A 472 -3.78 -7.03 -9.49
C LYS A 472 -4.91 -7.26 -10.48
N LEU A 473 -4.80 -6.74 -11.71
CA LEU A 473 -5.93 -6.68 -12.65
C LEU A 473 -5.74 -7.53 -13.92
N HIS A 474 -4.52 -7.97 -14.26
CA HIS A 474 -4.31 -8.76 -15.46
C HIS A 474 -5.14 -10.05 -15.46
N ASN A 475 -5.71 -10.41 -16.62
CA ASN A 475 -6.63 -11.54 -16.75
C ASN A 475 -5.98 -12.88 -16.33
N ARG A 476 -4.67 -13.01 -16.51
CA ARG A 476 -3.87 -14.18 -16.10
C ARG A 476 -3.00 -13.91 -14.88
N ARG A 477 -3.37 -12.96 -14.01
CA ARG A 477 -2.56 -12.59 -12.82
C ARG A 477 -2.12 -13.77 -11.94
N ASN A 478 -2.92 -14.83 -11.87
CA ASN A 478 -2.61 -16.03 -11.09
C ASN A 478 -1.42 -16.86 -11.67
N GLU A 479 -1.01 -16.59 -12.91
CA GLU A 479 0.19 -17.19 -13.51
C GLU A 479 1.48 -16.43 -13.13
N PHE A 480 1.36 -15.27 -12.48
CA PHE A 480 2.48 -14.44 -12.06
C PHE A 480 2.59 -14.44 -10.53
N HIS A 481 3.83 -14.34 -10.02
CA HIS A 481 4.06 -14.12 -8.60
C HIS A 481 3.72 -12.67 -8.24
N ASP A 482 2.68 -12.45 -7.43
CA ASP A 482 2.23 -11.11 -7.03
C ASP A 482 3.31 -10.40 -6.19
N LEU A 483 3.91 -9.38 -6.81
CA LEU A 483 4.93 -8.51 -6.19
C LEU A 483 4.45 -7.82 -4.91
N PHE A 484 3.16 -7.53 -4.85
CA PHE A 484 2.54 -6.76 -3.78
C PHE A 484 1.75 -7.65 -2.81
N ALA A 485 1.97 -8.97 -2.86
CA ALA A 485 1.41 -9.90 -1.86
C ALA A 485 2.01 -9.69 -0.47
N HIS A 486 3.27 -9.25 -0.41
CA HIS A 486 3.96 -8.91 0.83
C HIS A 486 4.55 -7.50 0.72
N PRO A 487 4.66 -6.76 1.83
CA PRO A 487 5.24 -5.42 1.80
C PRO A 487 6.71 -5.48 1.38
N ILE A 488 7.07 -4.72 0.34
CA ILE A 488 8.47 -4.57 -0.09
C ILE A 488 9.19 -3.70 0.95
N ASP A 489 10.23 -4.26 1.55
CA ASP A 489 11.01 -3.61 2.61
C ASP A 489 12.50 -3.64 2.26
N LEU A 490 12.98 -2.53 1.68
CA LEU A 490 14.38 -2.41 1.28
C LEU A 490 15.33 -2.37 2.48
N MET A 491 14.83 -2.16 3.71
CA MET A 491 15.62 -2.29 4.93
C MET A 491 16.08 -3.73 5.21
N GLN A 492 15.60 -4.72 4.46
CA GLN A 492 16.07 -6.12 4.54
C GLN A 492 17.14 -6.47 3.51
N VAL A 493 17.54 -5.51 2.67
CA VAL A 493 18.59 -5.70 1.66
C VAL A 493 19.91 -5.24 2.26
N ASP A 494 20.81 -6.18 2.52
CA ASP A 494 22.10 -5.91 3.19
C ASP A 494 22.94 -4.89 2.42
N SER A 495 23.01 -5.01 1.09
CA SER A 495 23.78 -4.10 0.23
C SER A 495 23.26 -2.66 0.24
N LEU A 496 22.02 -2.41 0.66
CA LEU A 496 21.43 -1.07 0.76
C LEU A 496 21.48 -0.48 2.18
N GLN A 497 21.92 -1.23 3.20
CA GLN A 497 21.90 -0.76 4.59
C GLN A 497 22.71 0.52 4.78
N SER A 498 23.87 0.66 4.14
CA SER A 498 24.70 1.86 4.28
C SER A 498 23.99 3.14 3.81
N ILE A 499 23.03 3.02 2.89
CA ILE A 499 22.20 4.13 2.40
C ILE A 499 21.03 4.35 3.36
N LEU A 500 20.30 3.28 3.66
CA LEU A 500 19.00 3.34 4.33
C LEU A 500 19.08 3.49 5.85
N ASP A 501 20.21 3.12 6.46
CA ASP A 501 20.45 3.22 7.90
C ASP A 501 21.03 4.59 8.33
N SER A 502 21.03 5.57 7.41
CA SER A 502 21.35 6.97 7.71
C SER A 502 20.24 7.65 8.52
N ASP A 503 20.62 8.56 9.43
CA ASP A 503 19.65 9.20 10.35
C ASP A 503 18.54 9.97 9.62
N GLU A 504 18.90 10.66 8.54
CA GLU A 504 17.93 11.36 7.68
C GLU A 504 16.90 10.37 7.12
N THR A 505 17.36 9.24 6.58
CA THR A 505 16.49 8.24 5.95
C THR A 505 15.62 7.52 6.98
N LEU A 506 16.19 7.09 8.11
CA LEU A 506 15.47 6.48 9.22
C LEU A 506 14.36 7.41 9.74
N ARG A 507 14.63 8.72 9.86
CA ARG A 507 13.61 9.70 10.29
C ARG A 507 12.51 9.82 9.24
N ILE A 508 12.84 10.08 7.97
CA ILE A 508 11.84 10.27 6.92
C ILE A 508 10.94 9.04 6.77
N ILE A 509 11.52 7.85 6.72
CA ILE A 509 10.77 6.60 6.58
C ILE A 509 9.99 6.27 7.86
N GLY A 510 10.59 6.47 9.04
CA GLY A 510 9.94 6.26 10.33
C GLY A 510 8.71 7.15 10.51
N GLU A 511 8.81 8.44 10.16
CA GLU A 511 7.66 9.36 10.16
C GLU A 511 6.58 8.92 9.17
N LEU A 512 6.97 8.46 7.98
CA LEU A 512 6.01 7.97 6.99
C LEU A 512 5.25 6.75 7.52
N TYR A 513 5.97 5.74 8.03
CA TYR A 513 5.34 4.56 8.64
C TYR A 513 4.43 4.96 9.80
N PHE A 514 4.86 5.89 10.66
CA PHE A 514 4.05 6.37 11.78
C PHE A 514 2.77 7.08 11.31
N LYS A 515 2.88 7.98 10.32
CA LYS A 515 1.74 8.71 9.75
C LYS A 515 0.72 7.76 9.11
N LYS A 516 1.20 6.70 8.45
CA LYS A 516 0.35 5.68 7.81
C LYS A 516 -0.10 4.56 8.77
N ALA A 517 0.17 4.72 10.07
CA ALA A 517 -0.19 3.77 11.14
C ALA A 517 0.46 2.36 11.01
N TYR A 518 1.58 2.26 10.28
CA TYR A 518 2.43 1.07 10.28
C TYR A 518 3.35 1.09 11.51
N TYR A 519 2.74 0.99 12.70
CA TYR A 519 3.43 1.22 13.98
C TYR A 519 4.55 0.22 14.26
N ASP A 520 4.42 -1.03 13.83
CA ASP A 520 5.47 -2.04 14.01
C ASP A 520 6.73 -1.70 13.20
N ASP A 521 6.57 -1.30 11.94
CA ASP A 521 7.66 -0.88 11.06
C ASP A 521 8.29 0.43 11.58
N ALA A 522 7.47 1.40 11.98
CA ALA A 522 7.94 2.67 12.56
C ALA A 522 8.76 2.44 13.84
N LEU A 523 8.29 1.53 14.72
CA LEU A 523 8.96 1.20 15.97
C LEU A 523 10.37 0.66 15.76
N ILE A 524 10.59 -0.16 14.73
CA ILE A 524 11.93 -0.69 14.40
C ILE A 524 12.88 0.46 14.08
N LEU A 525 12.46 1.42 13.25
CA LEU A 525 13.30 2.54 12.86
C LEU A 525 13.53 3.53 14.00
N PHE A 526 12.50 3.83 14.77
CA PHE A 526 12.63 4.73 15.91
C PHE A 526 13.54 4.17 17.01
N ARG A 527 13.56 2.84 17.22
CA ARG A 527 14.51 2.20 18.14
C ARG A 527 15.96 2.36 17.69
N ARG A 528 16.24 2.13 16.40
CA ARG A 528 17.59 2.35 15.84
C ARG A 528 18.04 3.80 16.03
N LEU A 529 17.13 4.76 15.85
CA LEU A 529 17.42 6.16 16.12
C LEU A 529 17.63 6.44 17.62
N SER A 530 16.90 5.78 18.52
CA SER A 530 16.99 6.06 19.97
C SER A 530 18.29 5.55 20.57
N ASP A 531 18.86 4.51 19.98
CA ASP A 531 20.19 4.01 20.34
C ASP A 531 21.29 5.04 20.04
N ARG A 532 21.07 5.93 19.05
CA ARG A 532 21.99 7.02 18.68
C ARG A 532 21.68 8.34 19.39
N TYR A 533 20.39 8.63 19.59
CA TYR A 533 19.87 9.89 20.13
C TYR A 533 19.10 9.65 21.43
N THR A 534 19.84 9.29 22.48
CA THR A 534 19.27 8.92 23.78
C THR A 534 18.58 10.09 24.51
N THR A 535 18.72 11.33 24.03
CA THR A 535 18.10 12.53 24.59
C THR A 535 16.99 13.11 23.72
N ASP A 536 16.52 12.40 22.69
CA ASP A 536 15.41 12.86 21.85
C ASP A 536 14.05 12.48 22.48
N ASN A 537 13.41 13.46 23.12
CA ASN A 537 12.09 13.27 23.73
C ASN A 537 11.02 12.81 22.72
N GLY A 538 10.99 13.40 21.52
CA GLY A 538 9.97 13.11 20.52
C GLY A 538 10.05 11.68 20.02
N LEU A 539 11.26 11.12 20.00
CA LEU A 539 11.50 9.73 19.61
C LEU A 539 10.94 8.73 20.62
N TYR A 540 11.20 8.93 21.92
CA TYR A 540 10.63 8.09 22.97
C TYR A 540 9.10 8.20 23.05
N GLN A 541 8.54 9.40 22.80
CA GLN A 541 7.09 9.58 22.66
C GLN A 541 6.51 8.72 21.53
N LYS A 542 7.18 8.69 20.37
CA LYS A 542 6.76 7.89 19.20
C LYS A 542 6.92 6.39 19.45
N ILE A 543 8.02 5.95 20.06
CA ILE A 543 8.23 4.56 20.49
C ILE A 543 7.11 4.12 21.45
N GLY A 544 6.83 4.93 22.47
CA GLY A 544 5.77 4.66 23.43
C GLY A 544 4.40 4.58 22.76
N TYR A 545 4.13 5.46 21.78
CA TYR A 545 2.87 5.43 21.03
C TYR A 545 2.72 4.17 20.18
N CYS A 546 3.77 3.77 19.47
CA CYS A 546 3.75 2.54 18.67
C CYS A 546 3.48 1.31 19.56
N LEU A 547 4.15 1.22 20.70
CA LEU A 547 3.96 0.14 21.67
C LEU A 547 2.56 0.15 22.29
N GLN A 548 2.02 1.34 22.59
CA GLN A 548 0.66 1.50 23.10
C GLN A 548 -0.37 1.03 22.07
N ALA A 549 -0.18 1.36 20.79
CA ALA A 549 -1.05 0.91 19.70
C ALA A 549 -1.01 -0.62 19.52
N ALA A 550 0.14 -1.24 19.76
CA ALA A 550 0.31 -2.70 19.78
C ALA A 550 -0.19 -3.38 21.06
N GLY A 551 -0.77 -2.63 22.02
CA GLY A 551 -1.26 -3.15 23.30
C GLY A 551 -0.18 -3.53 24.32
N GLN A 552 1.10 -3.23 24.04
CA GLN A 552 2.24 -3.48 24.93
C GLN A 552 2.39 -2.32 25.93
N TYR A 553 1.40 -2.17 26.81
CA TYR A 553 1.29 -1.02 27.72
C TYR A 553 2.43 -0.91 28.74
N ASP A 554 3.03 -2.03 29.13
CA ASP A 554 4.21 -2.11 29.99
C ASP A 554 5.43 -1.45 29.34
N LYS A 555 5.75 -1.85 28.11
CA LYS A 555 6.89 -1.27 27.36
C LYS A 555 6.59 0.16 26.89
N ALA A 556 5.34 0.44 26.56
CA ALA A 556 4.91 1.80 26.22
C ALA A 556 5.15 2.76 27.40
N LEU A 557 4.78 2.32 28.61
CA LEU A 557 5.02 3.05 29.84
C LEU A 557 6.52 3.31 30.05
N GLU A 558 7.38 2.29 29.88
CA GLU A 558 8.84 2.47 29.97
C GLU A 558 9.35 3.57 29.03
N ALA A 559 8.94 3.53 27.75
CA ALA A 559 9.34 4.54 26.77
C ALA A 559 8.81 5.95 27.13
N TYR A 560 7.57 6.06 27.57
CA TYR A 560 7.02 7.35 27.98
C TYR A 560 7.68 7.92 29.25
N LEU A 561 8.08 7.06 30.19
CA LEU A 561 8.86 7.47 31.36
C LEU A 561 10.25 7.97 30.96
N GLN A 562 10.90 7.35 29.96
CA GLN A 562 12.14 7.90 29.40
C GLN A 562 11.91 9.28 28.76
N ALA A 563 10.82 9.45 28.01
CA ALA A 563 10.44 10.75 27.46
C ALA A 563 10.24 11.79 28.59
N GLU A 564 9.56 11.44 29.68
CA GLU A 564 9.34 12.31 30.84
C GLU A 564 10.65 12.73 31.52
N ILE A 565 11.64 11.84 31.63
CA ILE A 565 12.96 12.18 32.19
C ILE A 565 13.64 13.27 31.35
N ILE A 566 13.53 13.20 30.02
CA ILE A 566 14.15 14.15 29.10
C ILE A 566 13.40 15.49 29.09
N GLN A 567 12.07 15.45 29.00
CA GLN A 567 11.22 16.64 29.04
C GLN A 567 10.10 16.47 30.08
N PRO A 568 10.35 16.90 31.32
CA PRO A 568 9.34 16.92 32.36
C PRO A 568 8.15 17.81 32.00
N ASP A 569 7.01 17.57 32.63
CA ASP A 569 5.81 18.43 32.54
C ASP A 569 5.23 18.62 31.12
N ASN A 570 5.57 17.73 30.18
CA ASN A 570 4.86 17.64 28.91
C ASN A 570 3.48 16.99 29.11
N THR A 571 2.40 17.77 28.98
CA THR A 571 1.04 17.28 29.24
C THR A 571 0.63 16.09 28.38
N TRP A 572 1.10 16.01 27.13
CA TRP A 572 0.79 14.88 26.25
C TRP A 572 1.42 13.59 26.80
N THR A 573 2.72 13.62 27.16
CA THR A 573 3.43 12.47 27.73
C THR A 573 2.85 12.04 29.07
N VAL A 574 2.60 12.99 29.98
CA VAL A 574 2.00 12.71 31.30
C VAL A 574 0.64 12.01 31.16
N ARG A 575 -0.21 12.46 30.23
CA ARG A 575 -1.51 11.81 29.95
C ARG A 575 -1.36 10.40 29.37
N ARG A 576 -0.35 10.17 28.54
CA ARG A 576 -0.05 8.84 27.97
C ARG A 576 0.45 7.86 29.03
N ILE A 577 1.31 8.32 29.95
CA ILE A 577 1.75 7.54 31.11
C ILE A 577 0.55 7.12 31.96
N ALA A 578 -0.32 8.08 32.31
CA ALA A 578 -1.54 7.79 33.07
C ALA A 578 -2.44 6.76 32.37
N ALA A 579 -2.62 6.89 31.04
CA ALA A 579 -3.40 5.95 30.25
C ALA A 579 -2.79 4.53 30.26
N CYS A 580 -1.46 4.42 30.21
CA CYS A 580 -0.77 3.13 30.31
C CYS A 580 -0.96 2.51 31.71
N TYR A 581 -0.76 3.27 32.79
CA TYR A 581 -1.01 2.79 34.15
C TYR A 581 -2.45 2.30 34.34
N ARG A 582 -3.44 3.05 33.82
CA ARG A 582 -4.85 2.66 33.86
C ARG A 582 -5.12 1.35 33.10
N SER A 583 -4.52 1.21 31.92
CA SER A 583 -4.63 -0.01 31.09
C SER A 583 -4.00 -1.23 31.80
N LEU A 584 -2.92 -1.00 32.56
CA LEU A 584 -2.27 -1.98 33.42
C LEU A 584 -2.97 -2.19 34.78
N LYS A 585 -4.20 -1.66 34.95
CA LYS A 585 -5.01 -1.77 36.18
C LYS A 585 -4.36 -1.17 37.43
N ASN A 586 -3.45 -0.20 37.25
CA ASN A 586 -2.89 0.60 38.33
C ASN A 586 -3.55 1.99 38.33
N SER A 587 -4.81 2.02 38.73
CA SER A 587 -5.65 3.23 38.76
C SER A 587 -5.11 4.30 39.73
N GLN A 588 -4.47 3.90 40.83
CA GLN A 588 -3.83 4.83 41.77
C GLN A 588 -2.72 5.65 41.12
N LYS A 589 -1.75 5.00 40.42
CA LYS A 589 -0.71 5.74 39.70
C LYS A 589 -1.27 6.52 38.51
N ALA A 590 -2.28 5.98 37.83
CA ALA A 590 -2.95 6.71 36.76
C ALA A 590 -3.56 8.01 37.27
N LEU A 591 -4.20 7.97 38.43
CA LEU A 591 -4.78 9.13 39.10
C LEU A 591 -3.71 10.18 39.45
N GLU A 592 -2.57 9.77 40.03
CA GLU A 592 -1.45 10.68 40.34
C GLU A 592 -0.99 11.46 39.09
N TYR A 593 -0.79 10.76 37.97
CA TYR A 593 -0.38 11.38 36.72
C TYR A 593 -1.49 12.24 36.09
N TYR A 594 -2.76 11.83 36.16
CA TYR A 594 -3.86 12.66 35.65
C TYR A 594 -4.08 13.92 36.48
N LEU A 595 -3.93 13.88 37.81
CA LEU A 595 -3.97 15.07 38.68
C LEU A 595 -2.81 16.04 38.35
N ARG A 596 -1.62 15.50 38.05
CA ARG A 596 -0.52 16.34 37.53
C ARG A 596 -0.89 16.94 36.17
N ALA A 597 -1.51 16.18 35.28
CA ALA A 597 -1.96 16.69 33.98
C ALA A 597 -3.05 17.79 34.13
N GLU A 598 -3.95 17.68 35.10
CA GLU A 598 -4.92 18.73 35.48
C GLU A 598 -4.18 20.00 35.92
N SER A 599 -3.14 19.89 36.76
CA SER A 599 -2.35 21.06 37.18
C SER A 599 -1.68 21.80 36.03
N LEU A 600 -1.33 21.10 34.95
CA LEU A 600 -0.73 21.66 33.74
C LEU A 600 -1.78 22.22 32.77
N GLN A 601 -2.98 21.63 32.73
CA GLN A 601 -4.11 22.06 31.90
C GLN A 601 -5.43 22.02 32.68
N PRO A 602 -5.69 23.02 33.54
CA PRO A 602 -6.84 23.01 34.48
C PRO A 602 -8.22 23.02 33.81
N ASP A 603 -8.29 23.48 32.55
CA ASP A 603 -9.54 23.62 31.80
C ASP A 603 -9.82 22.45 30.84
N ASN A 604 -8.97 21.41 30.85
CA ASN A 604 -9.12 20.28 29.94
C ASN A 604 -10.14 19.27 30.47
N LEU A 605 -11.40 19.43 30.07
CA LEU A 605 -12.51 18.55 30.47
C LEU A 605 -12.29 17.06 30.18
N SER A 606 -11.45 16.71 29.20
CA SER A 606 -11.10 15.32 28.94
C SER A 606 -10.25 14.72 30.06
N ILE A 607 -9.38 15.52 30.70
CA ILE A 607 -8.56 15.10 31.83
C ILE A 607 -9.44 14.92 33.06
N GLU A 608 -10.34 15.88 33.33
CA GLU A 608 -11.33 15.81 34.41
C GLU A 608 -12.16 14.51 34.38
N LEU A 609 -12.66 14.14 33.20
CA LEU A 609 -13.38 12.87 33.00
C LEU A 609 -12.50 11.66 33.32
N LEU A 610 -11.23 11.67 32.93
CA LEU A 610 -10.30 10.57 33.16
C LEU A 610 -9.93 10.44 34.65
N ILE A 611 -9.79 11.56 35.36
CA ILE A 611 -9.62 11.58 36.82
C ILE A 611 -10.83 10.97 37.50
N GLY A 612 -12.04 11.39 37.10
CA GLY A 612 -13.28 10.80 37.58
C GLY A 612 -13.32 9.28 37.37
N HIS A 613 -12.94 8.79 36.18
CA HIS A 613 -12.89 7.35 35.92
C HIS A 613 -11.88 6.61 36.81
N CYS A 614 -10.72 7.21 37.10
CA CYS A 614 -9.74 6.59 38.01
C CYS A 614 -10.31 6.51 39.43
N TYR A 615 -11.00 7.55 39.92
CA TYR A 615 -11.69 7.49 41.21
C TYR A 615 -12.80 6.43 41.26
N VAL A 616 -13.54 6.21 40.16
CA VAL A 616 -14.51 5.10 40.06
C VAL A 616 -13.82 3.75 40.17
N GLU A 617 -12.68 3.57 39.50
CA GLU A 617 -11.88 2.33 39.55
C GLU A 617 -11.33 2.07 40.96
N GLU A 618 -10.95 3.11 41.68
CA GLU A 618 -10.56 3.08 43.10
C GLU A 618 -11.78 3.02 44.06
N LYS A 619 -13.00 2.93 43.54
CA LYS A 619 -14.28 2.92 44.29
C LYS A 619 -14.53 4.16 45.16
N ASN A 620 -13.83 5.26 44.89
CA ASN A 620 -14.06 6.55 45.52
C ASN A 620 -15.09 7.37 44.72
N TYR A 621 -16.34 6.92 44.77
CA TYR A 621 -17.42 7.48 43.96
C TYR A 621 -17.77 8.93 44.32
N GLU A 622 -17.51 9.38 45.55
CA GLU A 622 -17.79 10.76 45.96
C GLU A 622 -16.83 11.76 45.32
N GLU A 623 -15.53 11.45 45.27
CA GLU A 623 -14.57 12.29 44.55
C GLU A 623 -14.82 12.23 43.04
N ALA A 624 -15.13 11.05 42.49
CA ALA A 624 -15.49 10.91 41.08
C ALA A 624 -16.65 11.86 40.69
N LEU A 625 -17.69 11.94 41.53
CA LEU A 625 -18.83 12.83 41.31
C LEU A 625 -18.42 14.31 41.23
N LYS A 626 -17.47 14.78 42.06
CA LYS A 626 -17.02 16.17 42.01
C LYS A 626 -16.44 16.52 40.64
N TYR A 627 -15.58 15.65 40.10
CA TYR A 627 -14.98 15.80 38.78
C TYR A 627 -16.03 15.75 37.67
N TYR A 628 -16.95 14.79 37.73
CA TYR A 628 -18.01 14.71 36.72
C TYR A 628 -18.97 15.91 36.76
N PHE A 629 -19.34 16.42 37.94
CA PHE A 629 -20.15 17.63 38.05
C PHE A 629 -19.41 18.87 37.54
N LYS A 630 -18.09 18.96 37.74
CA LYS A 630 -17.28 20.04 37.14
C LYS A 630 -17.38 19.99 35.62
N VAL A 631 -17.31 18.81 35.01
CA VAL A 631 -17.48 18.63 33.54
C VAL A 631 -18.89 19.01 33.08
N ASP A 632 -19.93 18.54 33.78
CA ASP A 632 -21.33 18.87 33.45
C ASP A 632 -21.62 20.37 33.64
N TYR A 633 -21.02 21.02 34.64
CA TYR A 633 -21.17 22.45 34.87
C TYR A 633 -20.51 23.30 33.75
N LEU A 634 -19.31 22.91 33.33
CA LEU A 634 -18.56 23.63 32.30
C LEU A 634 -19.09 23.36 30.89
N LYS A 635 -19.68 22.18 30.64
CA LYS A 635 -20.19 21.80 29.31
C LYS A 635 -21.45 20.92 29.39
N PRO A 636 -22.56 21.46 29.89
CA PRO A 636 -23.78 20.70 30.20
C PRO A 636 -24.44 20.05 28.97
N GLU A 637 -24.30 20.66 27.80
CA GLU A 637 -24.85 20.18 26.54
C GLU A 637 -24.12 18.95 25.99
N SER A 638 -22.91 18.65 26.48
CA SER A 638 -22.11 17.54 25.95
C SER A 638 -22.63 16.16 26.34
N GLY A 639 -23.39 16.05 27.43
CA GLY A 639 -23.90 14.79 27.98
C GLY A 639 -22.86 13.75 28.40
N LYS A 640 -21.55 14.02 28.21
CA LYS A 640 -20.47 13.03 28.41
C LYS A 640 -20.34 12.58 29.87
N ALA A 641 -20.67 13.47 30.81
CA ALA A 641 -20.61 13.19 32.24
C ALA A 641 -21.91 12.56 32.80
N TRP A 642 -23.03 12.57 32.05
CA TRP A 642 -24.32 12.17 32.61
C TRP A 642 -24.37 10.72 33.07
N ARG A 643 -23.87 9.79 32.25
CA ARG A 643 -23.82 8.36 32.60
C ARG A 643 -22.93 8.10 33.84
N PRO A 644 -21.68 8.59 33.89
CA PRO A 644 -20.86 8.48 35.10
C PRO A 644 -21.49 9.12 36.34
N ILE A 645 -22.11 10.30 36.20
CA ILE A 645 -22.83 10.95 37.32
C ILE A 645 -23.96 10.06 37.81
N ALA A 646 -24.84 9.62 36.92
CA ALA A 646 -26.01 8.82 37.27
C ALA A 646 -25.61 7.54 38.00
N TRP A 647 -24.60 6.84 37.49
CA TRP A 647 -24.11 5.61 38.09
C TRP A 647 -23.42 5.84 39.43
N CYS A 648 -22.52 6.83 39.55
CA CYS A 648 -21.88 7.14 40.83
C CYS A 648 -22.89 7.65 41.87
N SER A 649 -23.90 8.41 41.46
CA SER A 649 -25.01 8.81 42.32
C SER A 649 -25.81 7.60 42.80
N PHE A 650 -26.03 6.59 41.95
CA PHE A 650 -26.67 5.34 42.37
C PHE A 650 -25.83 4.58 43.40
N LEU A 651 -24.54 4.37 43.11
CA LEU A 651 -23.60 3.66 44.00
C LEU A 651 -23.38 4.35 45.35
N THR A 652 -23.55 5.68 45.43
CA THR A 652 -23.44 6.46 46.66
C THR A 652 -24.79 6.63 47.40
N GLY A 653 -25.87 5.98 46.95
CA GLY A 653 -27.18 6.07 47.58
C GLY A 653 -27.98 7.34 47.25
N LYS A 654 -27.48 8.19 46.36
CA LYS A 654 -28.13 9.43 45.90
C LYS A 654 -29.15 9.13 44.79
N HIS A 655 -30.11 8.24 45.08
CA HIS A 655 -31.00 7.66 44.07
C HIS A 655 -31.87 8.70 43.32
N GLU A 656 -32.39 9.72 44.01
CA GLU A 656 -33.14 10.81 43.36
C GLU A 656 -32.28 11.64 42.39
N GLN A 657 -30.99 11.79 42.68
CA GLN A 657 -30.05 12.44 41.77
C GLN A 657 -29.76 11.54 40.57
N ALA A 658 -29.52 10.25 40.81
CA ALA A 658 -29.33 9.28 39.74
C ALA A 658 -30.54 9.26 38.79
N LEU A 659 -31.76 9.30 39.34
CA LEU A 659 -33.00 9.34 38.57
C LEU A 659 -33.04 10.53 37.62
N ARG A 660 -32.79 11.75 38.11
CA ARG A 660 -32.78 12.97 37.28
C ARG A 660 -31.80 12.89 36.12
N TYR A 661 -30.62 12.30 36.32
CA TYR A 661 -29.65 12.15 35.24
C TYR A 661 -30.05 11.02 34.26
N TYR A 662 -30.63 9.92 34.73
CA TYR A 662 -31.20 8.92 33.83
C TYR A 662 -32.38 9.46 33.03
N GLU A 663 -33.23 10.31 33.59
CA GLU A 663 -34.28 11.01 32.82
C GLU A 663 -33.68 11.85 31.68
N LYS A 664 -32.59 12.59 31.93
CA LYS A 664 -31.85 13.30 30.87
C LYS A 664 -31.30 12.35 29.80
N ILE A 665 -30.65 11.26 30.21
CA ILE A 665 -30.07 10.25 29.28
C ILE A 665 -31.16 9.62 28.41
N LEU A 666 -32.28 9.22 29.03
CA LEU A 666 -33.41 8.58 28.36
C LEU A 666 -34.18 9.54 27.44
N SER A 667 -34.10 10.86 27.68
CA SER A 667 -34.71 11.88 26.81
C SER A 667 -33.89 12.20 25.55
N ASN A 668 -32.71 11.60 25.39
CA ASN A 668 -31.79 11.84 24.28
C ASN A 668 -31.61 10.54 23.45
N VAL A 669 -30.37 10.03 23.32
CA VAL A 669 -30.08 8.76 22.65
C VAL A 669 -29.66 7.71 23.70
N PRO A 670 -30.62 6.96 24.28
CA PRO A 670 -30.34 5.92 25.25
C PRO A 670 -29.89 4.62 24.60
N SER A 671 -29.03 3.88 25.31
CA SER A 671 -28.65 2.51 25.02
C SER A 671 -29.45 1.51 25.87
N ALA A 672 -29.35 0.22 25.53
CA ALA A 672 -29.97 -0.84 26.33
C ALA A 672 -29.50 -0.79 27.80
N LEU A 673 -28.21 -0.55 28.04
CA LEU A 673 -27.64 -0.42 29.38
C LEU A 673 -28.17 0.81 30.14
N ASP A 674 -28.50 1.91 29.44
CA ASP A 674 -29.07 3.09 30.09
C ASP A 674 -30.46 2.80 30.65
N TYR A 675 -31.29 2.05 29.91
CA TYR A 675 -32.59 1.59 30.39
C TYR A 675 -32.46 0.62 31.56
N MET A 676 -31.50 -0.31 31.51
CA MET A 676 -31.25 -1.23 32.62
C MET A 676 -30.85 -0.45 33.88
N ASN A 677 -29.89 0.46 33.77
CA ASN A 677 -29.41 1.21 34.92
C ASN A 677 -30.46 2.20 35.47
N ALA A 678 -31.28 2.81 34.61
CA ALA A 678 -32.44 3.57 35.06
C ALA A 678 -33.44 2.68 35.81
N GLY A 679 -33.65 1.44 35.35
CA GLY A 679 -34.43 0.44 36.05
C GLY A 679 -33.86 0.09 37.43
N HIS A 680 -32.54 -0.05 37.56
CA HIS A 680 -31.86 -0.25 38.85
C HIS A 680 -32.17 0.88 39.84
N VAL A 681 -32.16 2.13 39.37
CA VAL A 681 -32.50 3.30 40.21
C VAL A 681 -33.96 3.26 40.66
N GLU A 682 -34.90 3.00 39.75
CA GLU A 682 -36.32 2.89 40.08
C GLU A 682 -36.60 1.73 41.05
N LEU A 683 -35.86 0.63 40.92
CA LEU A 683 -35.97 -0.51 41.82
C LEU A 683 -35.49 -0.16 43.24
N ALA A 684 -34.35 0.54 43.37
CA ALA A 684 -33.87 1.05 44.65
C ALA A 684 -34.83 2.07 45.29
N LEU A 685 -35.55 2.85 44.48
CA LEU A 685 -36.63 3.75 44.91
C LEU A 685 -37.96 3.03 45.23
N LYS A 686 -37.99 1.69 45.18
CA LYS A 686 -39.17 0.83 45.40
C LYS A 686 -40.31 1.06 44.40
N ARG A 687 -40.00 1.56 43.21
CA ARG A 687 -40.94 1.78 42.10
C ARG A 687 -40.89 0.61 41.11
N THR A 688 -41.15 -0.59 41.63
CA THR A 688 -40.93 -1.87 40.93
C THR A 688 -41.62 -1.97 39.57
N ARG A 689 -42.83 -1.42 39.41
CA ARG A 689 -43.54 -1.44 38.11
C ARG A 689 -42.77 -0.68 37.04
N ARG A 690 -42.25 0.51 37.39
CA ARG A 690 -41.48 1.33 36.46
C ARG A 690 -40.14 0.69 36.14
N ALA A 691 -39.48 0.09 37.12
CA ALA A 691 -38.26 -0.68 36.91
C ALA A 691 -38.46 -1.80 35.87
N LEU A 692 -39.55 -2.59 35.98
CA LEU A 692 -39.89 -3.62 35.01
C LEU A 692 -40.12 -3.08 33.59
N GLU A 693 -40.81 -1.94 33.46
CA GLU A 693 -41.01 -1.29 32.14
C GLU A 693 -39.67 -0.92 31.49
N LEU A 694 -38.74 -0.33 32.26
CA LEU A 694 -37.42 0.06 31.78
C LEU A 694 -36.57 -1.18 31.42
N TYR A 695 -36.62 -2.24 32.22
CA TYR A 695 -35.93 -3.49 31.89
C TYR A 695 -36.45 -4.11 30.59
N ARG A 696 -37.77 -4.06 30.32
CA ARG A 696 -38.30 -4.51 29.02
C ARG A 696 -37.79 -3.66 27.85
N GLN A 697 -37.71 -2.34 28.03
CA GLN A 697 -37.15 -1.45 27.00
C GLN A 697 -35.68 -1.75 26.74
N SER A 698 -34.89 -2.04 27.79
CA SER A 698 -33.50 -2.50 27.67
C SER A 698 -33.39 -3.74 26.77
N ILE A 699 -34.17 -4.79 27.07
CA ILE A 699 -34.19 -6.04 26.31
C ILE A 699 -34.64 -5.80 24.86
N SER A 700 -35.71 -5.02 24.66
CA SER A 700 -36.22 -4.71 23.32
C SER A 700 -35.21 -3.98 22.44
N LEU A 701 -34.36 -3.13 23.03
CA LEU A 701 -33.34 -2.38 22.29
C LEU A 701 -32.12 -3.25 21.94
N ASP A 702 -31.85 -4.30 22.72
CA ASP A 702 -30.78 -5.28 22.48
C ASP A 702 -31.29 -6.52 21.72
N ASN A 703 -32.08 -6.30 20.66
CA ASN A 703 -32.64 -7.35 19.81
C ASN A 703 -33.43 -8.45 20.55
N ASN A 704 -34.05 -8.13 21.69
CA ASN A 704 -34.73 -9.07 22.58
C ASN A 704 -33.81 -10.15 23.19
N ASP A 705 -32.51 -9.86 23.34
CA ASP A 705 -31.56 -10.76 24.00
C ASP A 705 -31.72 -10.74 25.53
N THR A 706 -32.60 -11.62 26.01
CA THR A 706 -32.84 -11.83 27.44
C THR A 706 -31.61 -12.39 28.17
N GLN A 707 -30.73 -13.13 27.49
CA GLN A 707 -29.58 -13.77 28.12
C GLN A 707 -28.48 -12.74 28.42
N SER A 708 -28.20 -11.85 27.45
CA SER A 708 -27.33 -10.68 27.62
C SER A 708 -27.78 -9.83 28.81
N PHE A 709 -29.06 -9.47 28.86
CA PHE A 709 -29.64 -8.69 29.95
C PHE A 709 -29.43 -9.37 31.32
N VAL A 710 -29.80 -10.64 31.47
CA VAL A 710 -29.67 -11.37 32.74
C VAL A 710 -28.21 -11.44 33.18
N ASN A 711 -27.26 -11.62 32.26
CA ASN A 711 -25.83 -11.67 32.58
C ASN A 711 -25.31 -10.31 33.09
N ASN A 712 -25.75 -9.20 32.49
CA ASN A 712 -25.38 -7.86 32.94
C ASN A 712 -26.03 -7.52 34.28
N PHE A 713 -27.34 -7.76 34.42
CA PHE A 713 -28.08 -7.53 35.67
C PHE A 713 -27.44 -8.26 36.86
N LYS A 714 -27.01 -9.52 36.65
CA LYS A 714 -26.35 -10.32 37.70
C LYS A 714 -25.07 -9.68 38.23
N GLN A 715 -24.33 -8.93 37.41
CA GLN A 715 -23.11 -8.24 37.85
C GLN A 715 -23.41 -7.10 38.83
N ASP A 716 -24.61 -6.51 38.72
CA ASP A 716 -25.02 -5.35 39.52
C ASP A 716 -25.80 -5.72 40.79
N ILE A 717 -26.14 -7.01 40.99
CA ILE A 717 -26.85 -7.50 42.19
C ILE A 717 -26.19 -7.02 43.50
N PRO A 718 -24.86 -7.11 43.70
CA PRO A 718 -24.24 -6.65 44.95
C PRO A 718 -24.51 -5.16 45.23
N GLU A 719 -24.58 -4.34 44.18
CA GLU A 719 -24.83 -2.91 44.28
C GLU A 719 -26.32 -2.61 44.50
N LEU A 720 -27.23 -3.38 43.89
CA LEU A 720 -28.67 -3.32 44.16
C LEU A 720 -28.99 -3.68 45.61
N VAL A 721 -28.37 -4.74 46.14
CA VAL A 721 -28.55 -5.14 47.53
C VAL A 721 -28.03 -4.04 48.47
N ARG A 722 -26.87 -3.44 48.16
CA ARG A 722 -26.34 -2.29 48.90
C ARG A 722 -27.27 -1.07 48.83
N ALA A 723 -27.96 -0.86 47.70
CA ALA A 723 -28.97 0.17 47.52
C ALA A 723 -30.30 -0.12 48.22
N GLY A 724 -30.42 -1.24 48.96
CA GLY A 724 -31.59 -1.57 49.78
C GLY A 724 -32.64 -2.43 49.07
N VAL A 725 -32.30 -3.02 47.91
CA VAL A 725 -33.14 -4.03 47.25
C VAL A 725 -33.00 -5.37 48.00
N ALA A 726 -34.13 -6.01 48.33
CA ALA A 726 -34.09 -7.30 49.01
C ALA A 726 -33.58 -8.39 48.07
N GLU A 727 -32.48 -9.06 48.46
CA GLU A 727 -31.82 -10.08 47.64
C GLU A 727 -32.77 -11.22 47.24
N ASN A 728 -33.66 -11.63 48.16
CA ASN A 728 -34.65 -12.68 47.91
C ASN A 728 -35.73 -12.30 46.89
N ASP A 729 -35.95 -11.00 46.65
CA ASP A 729 -36.96 -10.51 45.71
C ASP A 729 -36.41 -10.44 44.27
N ILE A 730 -35.08 -10.42 44.10
CA ILE A 730 -34.43 -10.27 42.81
C ILE A 730 -34.76 -11.43 41.84
N PRO A 731 -34.66 -12.71 42.22
CA PRO A 731 -35.03 -13.82 41.33
C PRO A 731 -36.50 -13.75 40.90
N ILE A 732 -37.40 -13.40 41.83
CA ILE A 732 -38.84 -13.27 41.58
C ILE A 732 -39.11 -12.14 40.57
N LEU A 733 -38.39 -11.02 40.70
CA LEU A 733 -38.49 -9.89 39.78
C LEU A 733 -38.00 -10.25 38.38
N LEU A 734 -36.88 -10.98 38.27
CA LEU A 734 -36.36 -11.45 36.99
C LEU A 734 -37.32 -12.43 36.32
N ASP A 735 -37.88 -13.39 37.06
CA ASP A 735 -38.90 -14.29 36.53
C ASP A 735 -40.12 -13.52 36.02
N GLN A 736 -40.62 -12.56 36.82
CA GLN A 736 -41.76 -11.73 36.43
C GLN A 736 -41.49 -10.93 35.16
N LEU A 737 -40.27 -10.41 34.98
CA LEU A 737 -39.86 -9.72 33.76
C LEU A 737 -39.88 -10.66 32.56
N LEU A 738 -39.30 -11.86 32.70
CA LEU A 738 -39.20 -12.84 31.61
C LEU A 738 -40.57 -13.36 31.18
N TYR A 739 -41.49 -13.63 32.11
CA TYR A 739 -42.88 -14.01 31.82
C TYR A 739 -43.66 -12.96 31.00
N GLN A 740 -43.23 -11.70 31.04
CA GLN A 740 -43.91 -10.60 30.34
C GLN A 740 -43.36 -10.33 28.94
N ILE A 741 -42.24 -10.97 28.59
CA ILE A 741 -41.54 -10.84 27.30
C ILE A 741 -41.70 -12.13 26.47
N SER A 742 -41.91 -13.27 27.14
CA SER A 742 -42.15 -14.60 26.55
C SER A 742 -43.49 -14.76 25.85
#